data_AF-A0A0A0KPD2-F1
#
_entry.id   AF-A0A0A0KPD2-F1
#
_cell.length_a   1.000
_cell.length_b   1.000
_cell.length_c   1.000
_cell.angle_alpha   90.00
_cell.angle_beta   90.00
_cell.angle_gamma   90.00
#
_symmetry.space_group_name_H-M   'P 1'
#
loop_
_entity.id
_entity.type
_entity.pdbx_description
1 polymer ?
#
loop_
_entity_poly.entity_id
_entity_poly.type
_entity_poly.pdbx_seq_one_letter_code
_entity_poly.pdbx_strand_id
1 'polypeptide(L)'
;MDDRSIGMFWVVSYTMAQPACETVMNWLTSAGAPELSSAQNLQTNERIMVMREVSPLPMSLLSGFSMNLCSKLAYQMEESLFSGQAVPSIALAETYTRLLLLAPHSLFRSHFNHLAQRNPSLLSRPGVTLLVLEILNYRLLPLYRYQGKSKALMYDVTKIISALKGKRGDHRVFRLAENLCMNLIFSLRDFFFVKREGKGPTEFTETLNRLAVVTLAILIKTRGIADADHLLYLQTMLEQTMATSQHTWSEKTLRYFPPVLREVLIGRIDKRGVAIQAWQQAETTVINQCNQLLSPSADPTYVMTYISHSFPQHKQYLCAGAWILMQGHPESINCTTLARVLREFSPEEVTANIYTMVDVLLHHIQIEPQHGHSTQDILLKVCANLSFFVWTQELLPLDILLLAFIDRDDDPNALRIVISLLDRQELQQRVKLYCISRGSPEHWLHSVVFKRNELQKALGNHLSWKDRYPVFFDDIAARLLPIIPLIVYRLIENDAVDQADRLLALYSPFLAYHPLRFTFVRDILAYFYSHLPNKLIVRILYVLDISKIPFSESFPTHISSPGPVMCPPMDYFATLLLGLVNNVIPSLQTSKSGTVGDNSSSSMRPSHNKSPATNPPVATSAPESQKAFYQIQDPGTYTQLVLETAVIELLSLPVSAGQIVSSLVQIVVNIQPTLIQSSNNLHVAPSSMGQGSAIPTSPSGGSTDSLNAGRSNTSVSGINTPNFVSRSGYTCQQLSSLMIQACGLLLAQLPQEFHGQLYLEASRIIKETWWLSDATRSLGELNSAVGYSLMDPTWAAQDNTSTAIGNTVALLHSLFSNLPQEWLEGAHVIIKHLRPVTSVAMLRIVFRIIGPLLPKLANAHSLFCKTLSSLLSVMVDVFGKNSQTSIPVEAAEIADLIDFLHHVVHYEGQGGPVVASSKPRQEVLAIIGRALENLRPDVQHLLSHLKPDTTTSIYAATHPKLVQNPA
;
A
#
# COMPACT_ATOMS: atom_id res chain seq x y z
N MET A 1 -33.16 -23.57 -8.80
CA MET A 1 -32.09 -23.12 -7.88
C MET A 1 -32.06 -23.95 -6.60
N ASP A 2 -32.78 -25.07 -6.52
CA ASP A 2 -32.57 -26.08 -5.47
C ASP A 2 -31.24 -26.83 -5.69
N ASP A 3 -30.69 -27.41 -4.63
CA ASP A 3 -29.36 -28.04 -4.63
C ASP A 3 -29.24 -29.16 -5.66
N ARG A 4 -30.30 -29.96 -5.84
CA ARG A 4 -30.32 -31.06 -6.81
C ARG A 4 -30.20 -30.52 -8.23
N SER A 5 -31.00 -29.50 -8.60
CA SER A 5 -30.91 -28.87 -9.91
C SER A 5 -29.57 -28.17 -10.14
N ILE A 6 -29.01 -27.53 -9.11
CA ILE A 6 -27.68 -26.89 -9.18
C ILE A 6 -26.61 -27.94 -9.50
N GLY A 7 -26.59 -29.05 -8.74
CA GLY A 7 -25.64 -30.15 -8.97
C GLY A 7 -25.77 -30.76 -10.38
N MET A 8 -27.00 -30.95 -10.86
CA MET A 8 -27.23 -31.41 -12.24
C MET A 8 -26.74 -30.40 -13.27
N PHE A 9 -26.97 -29.10 -13.06
CA PHE A 9 -26.51 -28.06 -13.97
C PHE A 9 -24.98 -27.99 -14.02
N TRP A 10 -24.28 -28.22 -12.90
CA TRP A 10 -22.82 -28.36 -12.90
C TRP A 10 -22.38 -29.49 -13.82
N VAL A 11 -22.98 -30.68 -13.74
CA VAL A 11 -22.66 -31.79 -14.66
C VAL A 11 -22.83 -31.37 -16.13
N VAL A 12 -23.94 -30.69 -16.45
CA VAL A 12 -24.18 -30.14 -17.80
C VAL A 12 -23.11 -29.11 -18.19
N SER A 13 -22.62 -28.29 -17.27
CA SER A 13 -21.54 -27.34 -17.55
C SER A 13 -20.23 -28.01 -17.99
N TYR A 14 -19.97 -29.24 -17.51
CA TYR A 14 -18.77 -30.01 -17.87
C TYR A 14 -18.95 -30.80 -19.17
N THR A 15 -20.15 -31.30 -19.45
CA THR A 15 -20.42 -32.18 -20.60
C THR A 15 -20.98 -31.45 -21.82
N MET A 16 -21.76 -30.38 -21.62
CA MET A 16 -22.50 -29.64 -22.64
C MET A 16 -22.42 -28.11 -22.40
N ALA A 17 -21.20 -27.57 -22.42
CA ALA A 17 -20.93 -26.17 -22.09
C ALA A 17 -21.70 -25.16 -22.97
N GLN A 18 -21.94 -25.44 -24.26
CA GLN A 18 -22.64 -24.49 -25.14
C GLN A 18 -24.13 -24.34 -24.79
N PRO A 19 -24.93 -25.43 -24.68
CA PRO A 19 -26.31 -25.35 -24.19
C PRO A 19 -26.44 -24.73 -22.79
N ALA A 20 -25.50 -25.03 -21.88
CA ALA A 20 -25.49 -24.41 -20.56
C ALA A 20 -25.29 -22.89 -20.64
N CYS A 21 -24.39 -22.44 -21.51
CA CYS A 21 -24.12 -21.02 -21.75
C CYS A 21 -25.38 -20.29 -22.28
N GLU A 22 -26.03 -20.86 -23.29
CA GLU A 22 -27.28 -20.33 -23.85
C GLU A 22 -28.39 -20.25 -22.82
N THR A 23 -28.53 -21.27 -21.97
CA THR A 23 -29.52 -21.28 -20.88
C THR A 23 -29.29 -20.11 -19.91
N VAL A 24 -28.04 -19.84 -19.55
CA VAL A 24 -27.68 -18.70 -18.69
C VAL A 24 -27.98 -17.36 -19.38
N MET A 25 -27.58 -17.21 -20.64
CA MET A 25 -27.83 -15.96 -21.38
C MET A 25 -29.32 -15.71 -21.57
N ASN A 26 -30.10 -16.76 -21.84
CA ASN A 26 -31.56 -16.70 -21.92
C ASN A 26 -32.17 -16.28 -20.58
N TRP A 27 -31.66 -16.77 -19.44
CA TRP A 27 -32.11 -16.30 -18.13
C TRP A 27 -31.88 -14.80 -17.96
N LEU A 28 -30.67 -14.31 -18.27
CA LEU A 28 -30.27 -12.92 -18.08
C LEU A 28 -31.02 -11.94 -19.01
N THR A 29 -31.59 -12.45 -20.09
CA THR A 29 -32.35 -11.67 -21.10
C THR A 29 -33.86 -11.96 -21.09
N SER A 30 -34.31 -12.91 -20.26
CA SER A 30 -35.68 -13.48 -20.27
C SER A 30 -36.81 -12.45 -20.10
N ALA A 31 -36.53 -11.35 -19.42
CA ALA A 31 -37.51 -10.31 -19.10
C ALA A 31 -37.74 -9.29 -20.24
N GLY A 32 -37.02 -9.44 -21.37
CA GLY A 32 -37.13 -8.59 -22.55
C GLY A 32 -36.46 -7.21 -22.40
N ALA A 33 -36.57 -6.39 -23.44
CA ALA A 33 -35.99 -5.05 -23.50
C ALA A 33 -37.07 -4.01 -23.86
N PRO A 34 -37.86 -3.52 -22.88
CA PRO A 34 -38.81 -2.44 -23.13
C PRO A 34 -38.11 -1.14 -23.58
N GLU A 35 -38.83 -0.31 -24.32
CA GLU A 35 -38.40 1.06 -24.61
C GLU A 35 -38.50 1.92 -23.33
N LEU A 36 -37.41 2.58 -22.95
CA LEU A 36 -37.44 3.57 -21.87
C LEU A 36 -37.78 4.94 -22.47
N SER A 37 -38.89 5.53 -22.04
CA SER A 37 -39.20 6.93 -22.32
C SER A 37 -38.19 7.80 -21.56
N SER A 38 -37.45 8.67 -22.25
CA SER A 38 -36.56 9.63 -21.60
C SER A 38 -37.36 10.54 -20.65
N ALA A 39 -36.76 10.88 -19.50
CA ALA A 39 -37.35 11.80 -18.53
C ALA A 39 -37.70 13.15 -19.17
N GLN A 40 -38.68 13.84 -18.58
CA GLN A 40 -39.46 15.00 -19.08
C GLN A 40 -38.68 16.25 -19.59
N ASN A 41 -37.34 16.23 -19.68
CA ASN A 41 -36.52 17.42 -19.95
C ASN A 41 -35.63 17.37 -21.22
N LEU A 42 -35.85 16.45 -22.16
CA LEU A 42 -35.06 16.37 -23.40
C LEU A 42 -35.90 16.56 -24.66
N GLN A 43 -35.56 17.58 -25.46
CA GLN A 43 -36.13 17.91 -26.77
C GLN A 43 -35.76 16.90 -27.89
N THR A 44 -35.33 15.67 -27.58
CA THR A 44 -34.85 14.71 -28.59
C THR A 44 -35.64 13.41 -28.58
N ASN A 45 -36.24 13.09 -29.73
CA ASN A 45 -37.13 11.95 -30.03
C ASN A 45 -36.43 10.58 -30.09
N GLU A 46 -35.22 10.44 -29.52
CA GLU A 46 -34.42 9.20 -29.60
C GLU A 46 -34.73 8.28 -28.42
N ARG A 47 -35.26 7.09 -28.72
CA ARG A 47 -35.64 6.08 -27.72
C ARG A 47 -34.45 5.18 -27.39
N ILE A 48 -34.26 4.87 -26.10
CA ILE A 48 -33.23 3.92 -25.64
C ILE A 48 -33.93 2.63 -25.21
N MET A 49 -33.53 1.50 -25.79
CA MET A 49 -33.98 0.18 -25.33
C MET A 49 -33.18 -0.22 -24.09
N VAL A 50 -33.86 -0.67 -23.04
CA VAL A 50 -33.23 -1.08 -21.78
C VAL A 50 -33.70 -2.49 -21.43
N MET A 51 -32.76 -3.40 -21.18
CA MET A 51 -33.07 -4.75 -20.71
C MET A 51 -33.73 -4.68 -19.33
N ARG A 52 -34.83 -5.40 -19.15
CA ARG A 52 -35.56 -5.44 -17.87
C ARG A 52 -34.72 -6.15 -16.80
N GLU A 53 -34.78 -5.63 -15.58
CA GLU A 53 -34.00 -6.16 -14.46
C GLU A 53 -34.46 -7.56 -14.07
N VAL A 54 -33.49 -8.46 -13.85
CA VAL A 54 -33.68 -9.82 -13.34
C VAL A 54 -32.75 -10.04 -12.14
N SER A 55 -32.74 -11.23 -11.56
CA SER A 55 -31.75 -11.57 -10.52
C SER A 55 -30.43 -11.99 -11.18
N PRO A 56 -29.27 -11.52 -10.68
CA PRO A 56 -27.97 -12.06 -11.09
C PRO A 56 -27.86 -13.54 -10.66
N LEU A 57 -26.95 -14.27 -11.28
CA LEU A 57 -26.66 -15.64 -10.84
C LEU A 57 -25.88 -15.64 -9.52
N PRO A 58 -26.23 -16.49 -8.53
CA PRO A 58 -25.51 -16.58 -7.27
C PRO A 58 -24.15 -17.24 -7.42
N MET A 59 -23.21 -16.82 -6.56
CA MET A 59 -21.87 -17.41 -6.48
C MET A 59 -21.92 -18.93 -6.26
N SER A 60 -22.89 -19.44 -5.50
CA SER A 60 -23.05 -20.88 -5.26
C SER A 60 -23.30 -21.66 -6.56
N LEU A 61 -24.07 -21.13 -7.51
CA LEU A 61 -24.25 -21.78 -8.81
C LEU A 61 -22.99 -21.64 -9.67
N LEU A 62 -22.47 -20.42 -9.76
CA LEU A 62 -21.34 -20.10 -10.63
C LEU A 62 -20.06 -20.85 -10.23
N SER A 63 -19.84 -21.13 -8.93
CA SER A 63 -18.63 -21.80 -8.43
C SER A 63 -18.46 -23.24 -8.90
N GLY A 64 -19.52 -23.90 -9.36
CA GLY A 64 -19.43 -25.25 -9.93
C GLY A 64 -19.43 -25.28 -11.46
N PHE A 65 -19.34 -24.14 -12.14
CA PHE A 65 -19.21 -24.10 -13.60
C PHE A 65 -17.82 -24.57 -14.02
N SER A 66 -17.77 -25.36 -15.10
CA SER A 66 -16.49 -25.70 -15.74
C SER A 66 -15.79 -24.44 -16.28
N MET A 67 -14.46 -24.42 -16.24
CA MET A 67 -13.68 -23.29 -16.79
C MET A 67 -13.95 -23.01 -18.27
N ASN A 68 -14.29 -24.05 -19.04
CA ASN A 68 -14.70 -23.91 -20.43
C ASN A 68 -16.03 -23.14 -20.55
N LEU A 69 -17.04 -23.49 -19.75
CA LEU A 69 -18.29 -22.73 -19.68
C LEU A 69 -18.03 -21.29 -19.26
N CYS A 70 -17.26 -21.06 -18.19
CA CYS A 70 -16.95 -19.71 -17.71
C CYS A 70 -16.32 -18.83 -18.80
N SER A 71 -15.36 -19.38 -19.55
CA SER A 71 -14.70 -18.63 -20.63
C SER A 71 -15.67 -18.26 -21.76
N LYS A 72 -16.54 -19.20 -22.17
CA LYS A 72 -17.58 -18.94 -23.19
C LYS A 72 -18.60 -17.91 -22.71
N LEU A 73 -19.03 -18.04 -21.46
CA LEU A 73 -20.01 -17.15 -20.85
C LEU A 73 -19.48 -15.72 -20.74
N ALA A 74 -18.24 -15.55 -20.29
CA ALA A 74 -17.58 -14.24 -20.25
C ALA A 74 -17.60 -13.56 -21.63
N TYR A 75 -17.22 -14.30 -22.69
CA TYR A 75 -17.21 -13.76 -24.05
C TYR A 75 -18.61 -13.35 -24.55
N GLN A 76 -19.64 -14.17 -24.30
CA GLN A 76 -21.02 -13.85 -24.69
C GLN A 76 -21.60 -12.68 -23.89
N MET A 77 -21.28 -12.60 -22.60
CA MET A 77 -21.67 -11.47 -21.75
C MET A 77 -21.02 -10.17 -22.23
N GLU A 78 -19.74 -10.18 -22.58
CA GLU A 78 -19.04 -9.00 -23.12
C GLU A 78 -19.70 -8.47 -24.40
N GLU A 79 -20.11 -9.37 -25.32
CA GLU A 79 -20.86 -8.97 -26.51
C GLU A 79 -22.18 -8.30 -26.16
N SER A 80 -22.92 -8.85 -25.20
CA SER A 80 -24.19 -8.29 -24.78
C SER A 80 -24.04 -6.98 -24.02
N LEU A 81 -22.98 -6.82 -23.22
CA LEU A 81 -22.70 -5.65 -22.40
C LEU A 81 -22.19 -4.46 -23.22
N PHE A 82 -21.28 -4.71 -24.16
CA PHE A 82 -20.52 -3.65 -24.82
C PHE A 82 -20.86 -3.48 -26.30
N SER A 83 -21.18 -4.57 -27.01
CA SER A 83 -21.52 -4.55 -28.44
C SER A 83 -23.03 -4.50 -28.70
N GLY A 84 -23.86 -4.78 -27.68
CA GLY A 84 -25.32 -4.85 -27.76
C GLY A 84 -26.02 -3.53 -28.14
N GLN A 85 -27.24 -3.65 -28.68
CA GLN A 85 -28.08 -2.50 -29.06
C GLN A 85 -28.90 -1.93 -27.90
N ALA A 86 -29.24 -2.75 -26.90
CA ALA A 86 -29.97 -2.34 -25.71
C ALA A 86 -29.03 -2.11 -24.53
N VAL A 87 -29.39 -1.18 -23.63
CA VAL A 87 -28.68 -0.98 -22.37
C VAL A 87 -28.84 -2.24 -21.51
N PRO A 88 -27.74 -2.83 -21.01
CA PRO A 88 -27.82 -4.09 -20.28
C PRO A 88 -28.51 -3.93 -18.92
N SER A 89 -29.00 -5.05 -18.37
CA SER A 89 -29.50 -5.13 -17.01
C SER A 89 -28.35 -5.09 -16.00
N ILE A 90 -28.62 -4.64 -14.77
CA ILE A 90 -27.63 -4.66 -13.69
C ILE A 90 -27.22 -6.10 -13.38
N ALA A 91 -28.17 -7.03 -13.47
CA ALA A 91 -27.92 -8.46 -13.26
C ALA A 91 -26.90 -9.07 -14.24
N LEU A 92 -26.90 -8.64 -15.51
CA LEU A 92 -25.92 -9.08 -16.49
C LEU A 92 -24.51 -8.60 -16.11
N ALA A 93 -24.37 -7.30 -15.80
CA ALA A 93 -23.09 -6.73 -15.36
C ALA A 93 -22.60 -7.38 -14.06
N GLU A 94 -23.48 -7.57 -13.09
CA GLU A 94 -23.17 -8.19 -11.80
C GLU A 94 -22.77 -9.66 -11.98
N THR A 95 -23.47 -10.44 -12.82
CA THR A 95 -23.10 -11.83 -13.11
C THR A 95 -21.74 -11.93 -13.81
N TYR A 96 -21.45 -11.01 -14.76
CA TYR A 96 -20.14 -10.92 -15.40
C TYR A 96 -19.04 -10.66 -14.36
N THR A 97 -19.23 -9.68 -13.46
CA THR A 97 -18.24 -9.39 -12.42
C THR A 97 -17.98 -10.57 -11.48
N ARG A 98 -19.04 -11.27 -11.04
CA ARG A 98 -18.93 -12.49 -10.21
C ARG A 98 -18.14 -13.60 -10.89
N LEU A 99 -18.38 -13.79 -12.19
CA LEU A 99 -17.66 -14.77 -12.99
C LEU A 99 -16.16 -14.48 -13.00
N LEU A 100 -15.77 -13.22 -13.18
CA LEU A 100 -14.36 -12.80 -13.12
C LEU A 100 -13.75 -13.00 -11.73
N LEU A 101 -14.52 -12.79 -10.66
CA LEU A 101 -14.05 -12.97 -9.27
C LEU A 101 -13.82 -14.44 -8.88
N LEU A 102 -14.51 -15.39 -9.53
CA LEU A 102 -14.37 -16.83 -9.24
C LEU A 102 -13.05 -17.41 -9.74
N ALA A 103 -12.63 -17.01 -10.93
CA ALA A 103 -11.40 -17.48 -11.56
C ALA A 103 -10.55 -16.28 -12.00
N PRO A 104 -10.06 -15.47 -11.04
CA PRO A 104 -9.49 -14.17 -11.32
C PRO A 104 -8.30 -14.26 -12.26
N HIS A 105 -7.44 -15.27 -12.15
CA HIS A 105 -6.29 -15.43 -13.07
C HIS A 105 -6.67 -15.90 -14.47
N SER A 106 -7.61 -16.85 -14.58
CA SER A 106 -7.92 -17.48 -15.86
C SER A 106 -8.76 -16.57 -16.77
N LEU A 107 -9.69 -15.81 -16.17
CA LEU A 107 -10.67 -15.01 -16.92
C LEU A 107 -10.26 -13.54 -17.06
N PHE A 108 -9.31 -13.05 -16.28
CA PHE A 108 -8.94 -11.63 -16.34
C PHE A 108 -8.40 -11.22 -17.71
N ARG A 109 -8.84 -10.05 -18.17
CA ARG A 109 -8.33 -9.34 -19.34
C ARG A 109 -8.20 -7.85 -19.00
N SER A 110 -7.25 -7.15 -19.62
CA SER A 110 -7.23 -5.68 -19.55
C SER A 110 -8.40 -5.16 -20.38
N HIS A 111 -9.43 -4.62 -19.72
CA HIS A 111 -10.72 -4.36 -20.34
C HIS A 111 -10.63 -3.29 -21.43
N PHE A 112 -9.94 -2.17 -21.18
CA PHE A 112 -9.76 -1.14 -22.21
C PHE A 112 -8.99 -1.66 -23.42
N ASN A 113 -7.85 -2.31 -23.21
CA ASN A 113 -7.04 -2.85 -24.32
C ASN A 113 -7.80 -3.93 -25.10
N HIS A 114 -8.47 -4.84 -24.40
CA HIS A 114 -9.27 -5.92 -25.01
C HIS A 114 -10.43 -5.37 -25.84
N LEU A 115 -11.21 -4.44 -25.28
CA LEU A 115 -12.35 -3.84 -25.99
C LEU A 115 -11.90 -3.00 -27.18
N ALA A 116 -10.81 -2.23 -27.04
CA ALA A 116 -10.25 -1.44 -28.14
C ALA A 116 -9.71 -2.33 -29.27
N GLN A 117 -9.06 -3.45 -28.94
CA GLN A 117 -8.58 -4.42 -29.94
C GLN A 117 -9.72 -5.11 -30.67
N ARG A 118 -10.80 -5.44 -29.95
CA ARG A 118 -11.98 -6.10 -30.52
C ARG A 118 -12.73 -5.17 -31.47
N ASN A 119 -12.98 -3.93 -31.04
CA ASN A 119 -13.57 -2.90 -31.88
C ASN A 119 -13.21 -1.50 -31.33
N PRO A 120 -12.33 -0.73 -32.02
CA PRO A 120 -11.88 0.58 -31.56
C PRO A 120 -13.01 1.59 -31.34
N SER A 121 -14.13 1.45 -32.06
CA SER A 121 -15.29 2.35 -31.95
C SER A 121 -16.17 2.11 -30.72
N LEU A 122 -15.95 1.04 -29.95
CA LEU A 122 -16.80 0.75 -28.78
C LEU A 122 -16.61 1.80 -27.69
N LEU A 123 -15.36 2.19 -27.42
CA LEU A 123 -15.03 3.17 -26.37
C LEU A 123 -15.34 4.62 -26.79
N SER A 124 -15.78 4.86 -28.03
CA SER A 124 -16.31 6.18 -28.41
C SER A 124 -17.82 6.30 -28.09
N ARG A 125 -18.51 5.19 -27.78
CA ARG A 125 -19.92 5.20 -27.37
C ARG A 125 -20.01 5.63 -25.90
N PRO A 126 -20.76 6.71 -25.56
CA PRO A 126 -20.82 7.22 -24.19
C PRO A 126 -21.36 6.19 -23.18
N GLY A 127 -22.41 5.44 -23.53
CA GLY A 127 -23.00 4.43 -22.66
C GLY A 127 -22.05 3.27 -22.33
N VAL A 128 -21.24 2.83 -23.30
CA VAL A 128 -20.23 1.78 -23.10
C VAL A 128 -19.10 2.29 -22.21
N THR A 129 -18.61 3.50 -22.47
CA THR A 129 -17.53 4.11 -21.68
C THR A 129 -17.93 4.30 -20.22
N LEU A 130 -19.15 4.81 -19.97
CA LEU A 130 -19.73 4.92 -18.64
C LEU A 130 -19.80 3.55 -17.96
N LEU A 131 -20.39 2.54 -18.62
CA LEU A 131 -20.52 1.20 -18.05
C LEU A 131 -19.16 0.58 -17.68
N VAL A 132 -18.17 0.69 -18.57
CA VAL A 132 -16.81 0.18 -18.31
C VAL A 132 -16.20 0.89 -17.10
N LEU A 133 -16.27 2.22 -17.04
CA LEU A 133 -15.74 2.99 -15.90
C LEU A 133 -16.46 2.65 -14.59
N GLU A 134 -17.79 2.50 -14.61
CA GLU A 134 -18.58 2.13 -13.42
C GLU A 134 -18.23 0.72 -12.92
N ILE A 135 -18.12 -0.27 -13.82
CA ILE A 135 -17.70 -1.63 -13.46
C ILE A 135 -16.27 -1.61 -12.88
N LEU A 136 -15.35 -0.90 -13.51
CA LEU A 136 -13.96 -0.82 -13.04
C LEU A 136 -13.88 -0.18 -11.65
N ASN A 137 -14.58 0.93 -11.43
CA ASN A 137 -14.49 1.69 -10.19
C ASN A 137 -15.14 0.97 -9.01
N TYR A 138 -16.32 0.40 -9.22
CA TYR A 138 -17.17 -0.07 -8.12
C TYR A 138 -17.24 -1.60 -7.99
N ARG A 139 -16.62 -2.37 -8.91
CA ARG A 139 -16.65 -3.84 -8.88
C ARG A 139 -15.29 -4.48 -9.11
N LEU A 140 -14.51 -4.00 -10.08
CA LEU A 140 -13.29 -4.70 -10.53
C LEU A 140 -11.98 -4.07 -10.07
N LEU A 141 -11.98 -2.94 -9.37
CA LEU A 141 -10.76 -2.35 -8.81
C LEU A 141 -9.95 -3.38 -7.97
N PRO A 142 -10.57 -4.15 -7.06
CA PRO A 142 -9.82 -5.16 -6.30
C PRO A 142 -9.25 -6.28 -7.18
N LEU A 143 -9.92 -6.63 -8.29
CA LEU A 143 -9.41 -7.60 -9.25
C LEU A 143 -8.18 -7.09 -10.01
N TYR A 144 -8.17 -5.82 -10.42
CA TYR A 144 -6.97 -5.21 -11.04
C TYR A 144 -5.80 -5.16 -10.08
N ARG A 145 -6.08 -4.92 -8.80
CA ARG A 145 -5.06 -4.99 -7.74
C ARG A 145 -4.53 -6.40 -7.56
N TYR A 146 -5.41 -7.39 -7.48
CA TYR A 146 -5.03 -8.81 -7.39
C TYR A 146 -4.12 -9.26 -8.54
N GLN A 147 -4.36 -8.76 -9.76
CA GLN A 147 -3.54 -9.07 -10.93
C GLN A 147 -2.28 -8.20 -11.07
N GLY A 148 -2.04 -7.25 -10.17
CA GLY A 148 -0.93 -6.30 -10.29
C GLY A 148 -1.02 -5.40 -11.52
N LYS A 149 -2.23 -5.04 -11.96
CA LYS A 149 -2.49 -4.25 -13.18
C LYS A 149 -3.04 -2.84 -12.92
N SER A 150 -3.11 -2.39 -11.67
CA SER A 150 -3.60 -1.04 -11.32
C SER A 150 -2.82 0.08 -12.02
N LYS A 151 -1.47 0.01 -12.09
CA LYS A 151 -0.66 1.02 -12.80
C LYS A 151 -0.99 1.12 -14.29
N ALA A 152 -1.15 -0.03 -14.95
CA ALA A 152 -1.50 -0.05 -16.37
C ALA A 152 -2.88 0.60 -16.60
N LEU A 153 -3.85 0.24 -15.76
CA LEU A 153 -5.19 0.81 -15.82
C LEU A 153 -5.19 2.32 -15.52
N MET A 154 -4.39 2.78 -14.56
CA MET A 154 -4.21 4.20 -14.26
C MET A 154 -3.77 4.99 -15.49
N TYR A 155 -2.80 4.48 -16.26
CA TYR A 155 -2.37 5.13 -17.51
C TYR A 155 -3.47 5.15 -18.57
N ASP A 156 -4.22 4.06 -18.72
CA ASP A 156 -5.32 3.99 -19.69
C ASP A 156 -6.44 4.99 -19.34
N VAL A 157 -6.79 5.10 -18.06
CA VAL A 157 -7.79 6.06 -17.55
C VAL A 157 -7.28 7.51 -17.69
N THR A 158 -6.00 7.75 -17.45
CA THR A 158 -5.40 9.09 -17.58
C THR A 158 -5.51 9.64 -19.01
N LYS A 159 -5.35 8.78 -20.02
CA LYS A 159 -5.56 9.19 -21.42
C LYS A 159 -7.01 9.64 -21.69
N ILE A 160 -7.99 8.95 -21.08
CA ILE A 160 -9.40 9.32 -21.18
C ILE A 160 -9.63 10.69 -20.52
N ILE A 161 -9.08 10.90 -19.32
CA ILE A 161 -9.16 12.19 -18.62
C ILE A 161 -8.53 13.30 -19.46
N SER A 162 -7.34 13.07 -20.01
CA SER A 162 -6.63 14.02 -20.86
C SER A 162 -7.46 14.44 -22.09
N ALA A 163 -8.20 13.52 -22.69
CA ALA A 163 -9.08 13.79 -23.82
C ALA A 163 -10.37 14.55 -23.44
N LEU A 164 -10.83 14.43 -22.19
CA LEU A 164 -12.11 14.99 -21.73
C LEU A 164 -11.98 16.31 -20.97
N LYS A 165 -10.83 16.59 -20.35
CA LYS A 165 -10.64 17.69 -19.39
C LYS A 165 -11.02 19.08 -19.91
N GLY A 166 -10.75 19.35 -21.19
CA GLY A 166 -11.10 20.59 -21.87
C GLY A 166 -12.40 20.54 -22.69
N LYS A 167 -13.10 19.40 -22.69
CA LYS A 167 -14.30 19.22 -23.51
C LYS A 167 -15.54 19.70 -22.76
N ARG A 168 -16.28 20.64 -23.36
CA ARG A 168 -17.50 21.22 -22.79
C ARG A 168 -18.59 20.15 -22.64
N GLY A 169 -19.28 20.16 -21.50
CA GLY A 169 -20.47 19.34 -21.27
C GLY A 169 -20.26 17.88 -20.85
N ASP A 170 -19.06 17.31 -21.00
CA ASP A 170 -18.77 15.89 -20.69
C ASP A 170 -18.40 15.65 -19.21
N HIS A 171 -19.11 16.35 -18.31
CA HIS A 171 -18.81 16.36 -16.87
C HIS A 171 -18.95 14.99 -16.20
N ARG A 172 -20.00 14.21 -16.53
CA ARG A 172 -20.23 12.91 -15.87
C ARG A 172 -19.09 11.92 -16.13
N VAL A 173 -18.75 11.71 -17.40
CA VAL A 173 -17.71 10.75 -17.81
C VAL A 173 -16.36 11.19 -17.25
N PHE A 174 -16.02 12.48 -17.36
CA PHE A 174 -14.79 13.02 -16.81
C PHE A 174 -14.67 12.76 -15.31
N ARG A 175 -15.70 13.11 -14.53
CA ARG A 175 -15.65 12.96 -13.06
C ARG A 175 -15.64 11.51 -12.62
N LEU A 176 -16.33 10.62 -13.34
CA LEU A 176 -16.27 9.19 -13.05
C LEU A 176 -14.87 8.63 -13.34
N ALA A 177 -14.25 9.03 -14.47
CA ALA A 177 -12.89 8.63 -14.80
C ALA A 177 -11.87 9.20 -13.80
N GLU A 178 -12.03 10.46 -13.40
CA GLU A 178 -11.20 11.09 -12.36
C GLU A 178 -11.34 10.34 -11.04
N ASN A 179 -12.55 10.03 -10.59
CA ASN A 179 -12.82 9.27 -9.36
C ASN A 179 -12.21 7.86 -9.39
N LEU A 180 -12.33 7.13 -10.51
CA LEU A 180 -11.64 5.86 -10.71
C LEU A 180 -10.12 6.03 -10.61
N CYS A 181 -9.57 7.09 -11.22
CA CYS A 181 -8.15 7.38 -11.16
C CYS A 181 -7.68 7.70 -9.73
N MET A 182 -8.47 8.40 -8.92
CA MET A 182 -8.18 8.63 -7.50
C MET A 182 -8.03 7.29 -6.76
N ASN A 183 -9.01 6.40 -6.91
CA ASN A 183 -8.97 5.06 -6.33
C ASN A 183 -7.79 4.23 -6.84
N LEU A 184 -7.43 4.35 -8.13
CA LEU A 184 -6.26 3.67 -8.69
C LEU A 184 -4.96 4.16 -8.08
N ILE A 185 -4.77 5.48 -7.96
CA ILE A 185 -3.62 6.09 -7.30
C ILE A 185 -3.53 5.58 -5.85
N PHE A 186 -4.61 5.62 -5.07
CA PHE A 186 -4.63 5.12 -3.70
C PHE A 186 -4.39 3.61 -3.57
N SER A 187 -4.70 2.83 -4.61
CA SER A 187 -4.47 1.38 -4.62
C SER A 187 -3.01 0.98 -4.82
N LEU A 188 -2.16 1.91 -5.28
CA LEU A 188 -0.75 1.65 -5.54
C LEU A 188 -0.04 1.30 -4.23
N ARG A 189 0.88 0.34 -4.29
CA ARG A 189 1.63 -0.16 -3.11
C ARG A 189 3.13 0.06 -3.21
N ASP A 190 3.58 0.53 -4.35
CA ASP A 190 4.97 0.68 -4.72
C ASP A 190 5.15 1.97 -5.53
N PHE A 191 6.41 2.39 -5.65
CA PHE A 191 6.76 3.57 -6.44
C PHE A 191 6.20 3.45 -7.86
N PHE A 192 5.68 4.54 -8.40
CA PHE A 192 5.05 4.58 -9.72
C PHE A 192 5.55 5.78 -10.51
N PHE A 193 5.47 5.68 -11.83
CA PHE A 193 5.75 6.81 -12.70
C PHE A 193 4.45 7.56 -12.97
N VAL A 194 4.47 8.89 -12.93
CA VAL A 194 3.30 9.68 -13.35
C VAL A 194 3.12 9.59 -14.87
N LYS A 195 4.21 9.35 -15.60
CA LYS A 195 4.22 9.18 -17.05
C LYS A 195 5.01 7.95 -17.45
N ARG A 196 4.43 7.14 -18.34
CA ARG A 196 5.05 5.90 -18.83
C ARG A 196 6.40 6.10 -19.52
N GLU A 197 6.56 7.20 -20.25
CA GLU A 197 7.79 7.53 -21.01
C GLU A 197 8.80 8.35 -20.21
N GLY A 198 8.44 8.80 -19.01
CA GLY A 198 9.34 9.54 -18.11
C GLY A 198 9.82 10.91 -18.60
N LYS A 199 9.22 11.50 -19.65
CA LYS A 199 9.62 12.81 -20.20
C LYS A 199 8.46 13.80 -20.33
N GLY A 200 8.72 15.07 -19.97
CA GLY A 200 7.76 16.16 -20.10
C GLY A 200 6.68 16.17 -19.00
N PRO A 201 5.78 17.17 -18.99
CA PRO A 201 4.79 17.31 -17.94
C PRO A 201 3.83 16.12 -17.86
N THR A 202 3.26 15.94 -16.68
CA THR A 202 2.16 15.02 -16.41
C THR A 202 0.90 15.35 -17.21
N GLU A 203 0.13 14.31 -17.55
CA GLU A 203 -1.21 14.43 -18.14
C GLU A 203 -2.32 14.52 -17.09
N PHE A 204 -1.98 14.35 -15.81
CA PHE A 204 -2.92 14.42 -14.69
C PHE A 204 -3.54 15.82 -14.56
N THR A 205 -4.77 15.84 -14.05
CA THR A 205 -5.41 17.05 -13.54
C THR A 205 -4.67 17.52 -12.28
N GLU A 206 -4.84 18.78 -11.89
CA GLU A 206 -4.26 19.27 -10.64
C GLU A 206 -4.69 18.43 -9.43
N THR A 207 -5.96 18.01 -9.39
CA THR A 207 -6.48 17.09 -8.36
C THR A 207 -5.67 15.80 -8.29
N LEU A 208 -5.47 15.12 -9.43
CA LEU A 208 -4.72 13.86 -9.47
C LEU A 208 -3.23 14.05 -9.15
N ASN A 209 -2.64 15.19 -9.53
CA ASN A 209 -1.26 15.52 -9.15
C ASN A 209 -1.08 15.63 -7.63
N ARG A 210 -2.02 16.28 -6.94
CA ARG A 210 -1.98 16.41 -5.47
C ARG A 210 -2.13 15.07 -4.79
N LEU A 211 -3.07 14.26 -5.26
CA LEU A 211 -3.29 12.91 -4.79
C LEU A 211 -2.06 12.02 -5.02
N ALA A 212 -1.39 12.15 -6.16
CA ALA A 212 -0.17 11.42 -6.46
C ALA A 212 0.95 11.76 -5.45
N VAL A 213 1.16 13.03 -5.13
CA VAL A 213 2.16 13.45 -4.14
C VAL A 213 1.81 12.97 -2.73
N VAL A 214 0.55 13.13 -2.31
CA VAL A 214 0.09 12.62 -1.00
C VAL A 214 0.27 11.10 -0.92
N THR A 215 -0.07 10.38 -1.98
CA THR A 215 0.09 8.93 -2.04
C THR A 215 1.57 8.52 -2.02
N LEU A 216 2.45 9.24 -2.72
CA LEU A 216 3.89 9.04 -2.61
C LEU A 216 4.38 9.25 -1.17
N ALA A 217 3.89 10.28 -0.48
CA ALA A 217 4.26 10.52 0.92
C ALA A 217 3.84 9.36 1.82
N ILE A 218 2.63 8.83 1.65
CA ILE A 218 2.14 7.66 2.37
C ILE A 218 2.97 6.42 2.04
N LEU A 219 3.25 6.17 0.75
CA LEU A 219 4.02 5.01 0.29
C LEU A 219 5.46 5.03 0.83
N ILE A 220 6.18 6.13 0.64
CA ILE A 220 7.56 6.27 1.09
C ILE A 220 7.65 6.12 2.61
N LYS A 221 6.74 6.77 3.36
CA LYS A 221 6.76 6.69 4.84
C LYS A 221 6.42 5.29 5.37
N THR A 222 5.51 4.57 4.71
CA THR A 222 4.97 3.31 5.25
C THR A 222 5.54 2.05 4.58
N ARG A 223 6.25 2.18 3.46
CA ARG A 223 6.81 1.07 2.66
C ARG A 223 8.18 1.35 2.04
N GLY A 224 8.63 2.61 1.99
CA GLY A 224 9.91 3.04 1.40
C GLY A 224 10.04 2.86 -0.12
N ILE A 225 11.15 3.35 -0.68
CA ILE A 225 11.50 3.18 -2.10
C ILE A 225 12.41 1.95 -2.28
N ALA A 226 11.90 0.95 -3.01
CA ALA A 226 12.56 -0.34 -3.17
C ALA A 226 13.77 -0.34 -4.12
N ASP A 227 13.81 0.57 -5.11
CA ASP A 227 14.80 0.59 -6.20
C ASP A 227 15.56 1.93 -6.23
N ALA A 228 16.88 1.88 -6.39
CA ALA A 228 17.76 3.04 -6.49
C ALA A 228 17.39 3.94 -7.67
N ASP A 229 17.00 3.35 -8.81
CA ASP A 229 16.64 4.12 -9.99
C ASP A 229 15.38 4.96 -9.76
N HIS A 230 14.44 4.44 -8.95
CA HIS A 230 13.26 5.20 -8.54
C HIS A 230 13.60 6.38 -7.63
N LEU A 231 14.59 6.22 -6.74
CA LEU A 231 15.04 7.32 -5.89
C LEU A 231 15.67 8.44 -6.72
N LEU A 232 16.45 8.10 -7.75
CA LEU A 232 17.00 9.07 -8.70
C LEU A 232 15.90 9.74 -9.54
N TYR A 233 14.87 8.99 -9.92
CA TYR A 233 13.75 9.51 -10.70
C TYR A 233 12.81 10.41 -9.87
N LEU A 234 12.77 10.26 -8.54
CA LEU A 234 11.81 10.95 -7.68
C LEU A 234 11.79 12.47 -7.92
N GLN A 235 12.96 13.11 -7.99
CA GLN A 235 13.03 14.54 -8.27
C GLN A 235 12.43 14.90 -9.64
N THR A 236 12.78 14.13 -10.68
CA THR A 236 12.22 14.33 -12.03
C THR A 236 10.70 14.14 -12.03
N MET A 237 10.20 13.14 -11.30
CA MET A 237 8.76 12.89 -11.14
C MET A 237 8.05 14.09 -10.51
N LEU A 238 8.62 14.66 -9.44
CA LEU A 238 8.07 15.82 -8.77
C LEU A 238 8.07 17.02 -9.72
N GLU A 239 9.18 17.30 -10.41
CA GLU A 239 9.25 18.37 -11.42
C GLU A 239 8.17 18.23 -12.50
N GLN A 240 7.95 17.01 -13.03
CA GLN A 240 6.90 16.74 -14.01
C GLN A 240 5.48 16.98 -13.47
N THR A 241 5.27 16.59 -12.21
CA THR A 241 3.98 16.76 -11.51
C THR A 241 3.72 18.24 -11.22
N MET A 242 4.78 18.98 -10.87
CA MET A 242 4.73 20.39 -10.51
C MET A 242 4.65 21.31 -11.74
N ALA A 243 5.11 20.85 -12.92
CA ALA A 243 5.18 21.65 -14.14
C ALA A 243 3.81 22.21 -14.59
N THR A 244 2.73 21.47 -14.36
CA THR A 244 1.37 21.87 -14.79
C THR A 244 0.47 22.32 -13.64
N SER A 245 1.00 22.38 -12.41
CA SER A 245 0.20 22.58 -11.22
C SER A 245 0.73 23.73 -10.37
N GLN A 246 -0.19 24.52 -9.79
CA GLN A 246 0.16 25.72 -9.02
C GLN A 246 0.02 25.52 -7.50
N HIS A 247 -0.37 24.33 -7.06
CA HIS A 247 -0.62 24.04 -5.65
C HIS A 247 0.65 24.03 -4.79
N THR A 248 0.40 24.27 -3.51
CA THR A 248 1.33 24.10 -2.39
C THR A 248 0.68 23.19 -1.34
N TRP A 249 1.46 22.85 -0.31
CA TRP A 249 0.98 22.13 0.88
C TRP A 249 1.28 22.99 2.10
N SER A 250 0.37 22.99 3.07
CA SER A 250 0.60 23.66 4.34
C SER A 250 1.77 23.06 5.10
N GLU A 251 2.38 23.83 6.00
CA GLU A 251 3.39 23.33 6.93
C GLU A 251 2.87 22.16 7.77
N LYS A 252 1.59 22.22 8.17
CA LYS A 252 0.90 21.19 8.95
C LYS A 252 0.80 19.85 8.22
N THR A 253 0.63 19.89 6.90
CA THR A 253 0.71 18.69 6.05
C THR A 253 2.18 18.27 5.84
N LEU A 254 3.03 19.21 5.41
CA LEU A 254 4.43 18.91 5.03
C LEU A 254 5.26 18.32 6.17
N ARG A 255 4.95 18.64 7.43
CA ARG A 255 5.67 18.06 8.59
C ARG A 255 5.56 16.54 8.67
N TYR A 256 4.48 15.95 8.14
CA TYR A 256 4.28 14.50 8.13
C TYR A 256 4.89 13.81 6.90
N PHE A 257 5.25 14.57 5.86
CA PHE A 257 5.85 14.03 4.65
C PHE A 257 7.27 13.51 4.94
N PRO A 258 7.70 12.42 4.27
CA PRO A 258 9.08 11.98 4.28
C PRO A 258 10.06 13.10 3.92
N PRO A 259 11.25 13.17 4.55
CA PRO A 259 12.24 14.22 4.27
C PRO A 259 12.55 14.37 2.77
N VAL A 260 12.69 13.25 2.06
CA VAL A 260 13.02 13.21 0.62
C VAL A 260 12.00 13.95 -0.26
N LEU A 261 10.74 14.00 0.15
CA LEU A 261 9.70 14.77 -0.53
C LEU A 261 9.63 16.19 0.01
N ARG A 262 9.64 16.33 1.34
CA ARG A 262 9.47 17.61 2.03
C ARG A 262 10.50 18.65 1.57
N GLU A 263 11.75 18.25 1.42
CA GLU A 263 12.85 19.15 1.01
C GLU A 263 12.64 19.74 -0.39
N VAL A 264 12.04 18.98 -1.30
CA VAL A 264 11.73 19.46 -2.66
C VAL A 264 10.49 20.37 -2.66
N LEU A 265 9.51 20.08 -1.81
CA LEU A 265 8.20 20.76 -1.84
C LEU A 265 8.16 22.06 -1.01
N ILE A 266 8.98 22.18 0.04
CA ILE A 266 8.95 23.32 0.97
C ILE A 266 9.29 24.66 0.29
N GLY A 267 10.07 24.63 -0.80
CA GLY A 267 10.47 25.82 -1.54
C GLY A 267 9.43 26.37 -2.53
N ARG A 268 8.26 25.74 -2.68
CA ARG A 268 7.24 26.24 -3.62
C ARG A 268 6.60 27.53 -3.12
N ILE A 269 6.55 28.51 -4.02
CA ILE A 269 5.87 29.79 -3.79
C ILE A 269 4.35 29.57 -3.84
N ASP A 270 3.68 29.94 -2.77
CA ASP A 270 2.23 30.02 -2.71
C ASP A 270 1.71 31.19 -3.56
N LYS A 271 0.89 30.88 -4.56
CA LYS A 271 0.31 31.87 -5.49
C LYS A 271 -1.08 32.35 -5.09
N ARG A 272 -1.66 31.86 -3.99
CA ARG A 272 -3.00 32.27 -3.54
C ARG A 272 -3.09 33.78 -3.33
N GLY A 273 -2.08 34.39 -2.69
CA GLY A 273 -2.04 35.84 -2.50
C GLY A 273 -2.08 36.63 -3.82
N VAL A 274 -1.42 36.12 -4.87
CA VAL A 274 -1.45 36.73 -6.21
C VAL A 274 -2.82 36.56 -6.87
N ALA A 275 -3.44 35.38 -6.73
CA ALA A 275 -4.79 35.13 -7.23
C ALA A 275 -5.83 36.06 -6.56
N ILE A 276 -5.70 36.30 -5.25
CA ILE A 276 -6.54 37.24 -4.52
C ILE A 276 -6.32 38.69 -4.98
N GLN A 277 -5.08 39.11 -5.23
CA GLN A 277 -4.82 40.44 -5.80
C GLN A 277 -5.43 40.60 -7.20
N ALA A 278 -5.33 39.56 -8.04
CA ALA A 278 -5.97 39.56 -9.35
C ALA A 278 -7.50 39.61 -9.25
N TRP A 279 -8.09 38.92 -8.27
CA TRP A 279 -9.51 39.02 -7.94
C TRP A 279 -9.88 40.47 -7.58
N GLN A 280 -9.19 41.11 -6.64
CA GLN A 280 -9.49 42.47 -6.20
C GLN A 280 -9.46 43.49 -7.36
N GLN A 281 -8.56 43.30 -8.34
CA GLN A 281 -8.49 44.14 -9.54
C GLN A 281 -9.66 43.90 -10.50
N ALA A 282 -10.13 42.65 -10.61
CA ALA A 282 -11.20 42.26 -11.52
C ALA A 282 -12.60 42.36 -10.89
N GLU A 283 -12.71 42.42 -9.56
CA GLU A 283 -13.92 42.26 -8.77
C GLU A 283 -15.08 43.10 -9.29
N THR A 284 -14.88 44.42 -9.44
CA THR A 284 -15.95 45.32 -9.90
C THR A 284 -16.50 44.90 -11.27
N THR A 285 -15.62 44.48 -12.19
CA THR A 285 -16.02 44.06 -13.54
C THR A 285 -16.72 42.70 -13.51
N VAL A 286 -16.21 41.75 -12.73
CA VAL A 286 -16.81 40.42 -12.57
C VAL A 286 -18.19 40.54 -11.93
N ILE A 287 -18.34 41.30 -10.86
CA ILE A 287 -19.62 41.52 -10.18
C ILE A 287 -20.64 42.16 -11.12
N ASN A 288 -20.23 43.13 -11.95
CA ASN A 288 -21.12 43.71 -12.97
C ASN A 288 -21.57 42.68 -14.01
N GLN A 289 -20.66 41.82 -14.50
CA GLN A 289 -21.00 40.73 -15.42
C GLN A 289 -21.92 39.70 -14.75
N CYS A 290 -21.66 39.34 -13.50
CA CYS A 290 -22.49 38.43 -12.72
C CYS A 290 -23.87 39.02 -12.46
N ASN A 291 -24.03 40.31 -12.19
CA ASN A 291 -25.34 40.96 -12.04
C ASN A 291 -26.16 40.90 -13.34
N GLN A 292 -25.52 41.17 -14.49
CA GLN A 292 -26.16 41.07 -15.80
C GLN A 292 -26.60 39.63 -16.12
N LEU A 293 -25.78 38.66 -15.73
CA LEU A 293 -26.01 37.23 -16.00
C LEU A 293 -26.99 36.58 -15.01
N LEU A 294 -26.92 36.94 -13.73
CA LEU A 294 -27.51 36.21 -12.61
C LEU A 294 -28.61 36.99 -11.90
N SER A 295 -28.93 38.23 -12.27
CA SER A 295 -30.10 38.90 -11.68
C SER A 295 -31.39 38.09 -11.95
N PRO A 296 -32.41 38.14 -11.07
CA PRO A 296 -33.67 37.44 -11.28
C PRO A 296 -34.39 37.87 -12.58
N SER A 297 -34.14 39.10 -13.02
CA SER A 297 -34.64 39.69 -14.28
C SER A 297 -33.66 39.57 -15.46
N ALA A 298 -32.59 38.77 -15.34
CA ALA A 298 -31.58 38.64 -16.38
C ALA A 298 -32.15 38.08 -17.69
N ASP A 299 -31.72 38.64 -18.82
CA ASP A 299 -32.06 38.14 -20.15
C ASP A 299 -31.39 36.76 -20.38
N PRO A 300 -32.17 35.68 -20.60
CA PRO A 300 -31.63 34.35 -20.85
C PRO A 300 -30.69 34.25 -22.06
N THR A 301 -30.79 35.18 -23.03
CA THR A 301 -29.94 35.18 -24.23
C THR A 301 -28.50 35.61 -23.93
N TYR A 302 -28.28 36.37 -22.84
CA TYR A 302 -26.95 36.83 -22.43
C TYR A 302 -25.99 35.69 -22.07
N VAL A 303 -26.50 34.49 -21.75
CA VAL A 303 -25.71 33.29 -21.48
C VAL A 303 -24.70 33.00 -22.60
N MET A 304 -25.15 33.05 -23.86
CA MET A 304 -24.29 32.75 -25.00
C MET A 304 -23.25 33.85 -25.22
N THR A 305 -23.63 35.10 -24.95
CA THR A 305 -22.72 36.25 -24.97
C THR A 305 -21.62 36.08 -23.93
N TYR A 306 -21.98 35.73 -22.69
CA TYR A 306 -21.03 35.50 -21.60
C TYR A 306 -20.07 34.36 -21.92
N ILE A 307 -20.59 33.21 -22.37
CA ILE A 307 -19.76 32.04 -22.72
C ILE A 307 -18.80 32.37 -23.87
N SER A 308 -19.23 33.17 -24.85
CA SER A 308 -18.44 33.42 -26.07
C SER A 308 -17.45 34.58 -25.91
N HIS A 309 -17.83 35.64 -25.18
CA HIS A 309 -17.09 36.91 -25.19
C HIS A 309 -16.47 37.32 -23.85
N SER A 310 -16.86 36.70 -22.71
CA SER A 310 -16.22 37.04 -21.44
C SER A 310 -14.75 36.65 -21.44
N PHE A 311 -13.92 37.52 -20.86
CA PHE A 311 -12.48 37.27 -20.69
C PHE A 311 -12.25 35.95 -19.95
N PRO A 312 -11.32 35.09 -20.41
CA PRO A 312 -11.06 33.80 -19.78
C PRO A 312 -10.79 33.87 -18.27
N GLN A 313 -10.05 34.90 -17.83
CA GLN A 313 -9.79 35.13 -16.40
C GLN A 313 -11.08 35.44 -15.62
N HIS A 314 -11.99 36.25 -16.18
CA HIS A 314 -13.25 36.60 -15.52
C HIS A 314 -14.17 35.38 -15.38
N LYS A 315 -14.14 34.47 -16.36
CA LYS A 315 -14.91 33.22 -16.31
C LYS A 315 -14.52 32.31 -15.15
N GLN A 316 -13.30 32.41 -14.62
CA GLN A 316 -12.84 31.65 -13.45
C GLN A 316 -13.40 32.16 -12.13
N TYR A 317 -13.96 33.38 -12.12
CA TYR A 317 -14.54 34.01 -10.95
C TYR A 317 -16.08 33.93 -10.92
N LEU A 318 -16.72 33.18 -11.83
CA LEU A 318 -18.18 33.12 -11.93
C LEU A 318 -18.82 32.61 -10.64
N CYS A 319 -18.28 31.52 -10.07
CA CYS A 319 -18.80 30.98 -8.81
C CYS A 319 -18.54 31.92 -7.62
N ALA A 320 -17.38 32.59 -7.60
CA ALA A 320 -17.04 33.60 -6.58
C ALA A 320 -18.02 34.79 -6.64
N GLY A 321 -18.25 35.35 -7.83
CA GLY A 321 -19.18 36.45 -8.04
C GLY A 321 -20.63 36.06 -7.73
N ALA A 322 -21.06 34.85 -8.13
CA ALA A 322 -22.38 34.33 -7.77
C ALA A 322 -22.56 34.23 -6.25
N TRP A 323 -21.56 33.72 -5.53
CA TRP A 323 -21.59 33.63 -4.07
C TRP A 323 -21.65 35.01 -3.39
N ILE A 324 -20.86 35.99 -3.86
CA ILE A 324 -20.87 37.36 -3.33
C ILE A 324 -22.24 38.01 -3.51
N LEU A 325 -22.87 37.85 -4.68
CA LEU A 325 -24.19 38.43 -4.97
C LEU A 325 -25.32 37.85 -4.11
N MET A 326 -25.15 36.64 -3.54
CA MET A 326 -26.14 36.09 -2.62
C MET A 326 -26.28 36.93 -1.37
N GLN A 327 -25.19 37.43 -0.78
CA GLN A 327 -25.20 38.15 0.52
C GLN A 327 -25.99 37.45 1.66
N GLY A 328 -26.19 36.13 1.57
CA GLY A 328 -27.01 35.35 2.50
C GLY A 328 -28.49 35.20 2.10
N HIS A 329 -28.86 35.73 0.93
CA HIS A 329 -30.18 35.70 0.30
C HIS A 329 -30.11 34.93 -1.04
N PRO A 330 -30.22 33.59 -1.02
CA PRO A 330 -30.09 32.78 -2.24
C PRO A 330 -31.04 33.15 -3.39
N GLU A 331 -32.19 33.74 -3.07
CA GLU A 331 -33.17 34.27 -3.99
C GLU A 331 -32.68 35.46 -4.83
N SER A 332 -31.56 36.09 -4.47
CA SER A 332 -30.99 37.24 -5.20
C SER A 332 -30.36 36.85 -6.54
N ILE A 333 -30.12 35.55 -6.79
CA ILE A 333 -29.48 35.07 -8.02
C ILE A 333 -30.34 34.05 -8.79
N ASN A 334 -30.26 34.11 -10.11
CA ASN A 334 -30.88 33.18 -11.04
C ASN A 334 -29.98 31.95 -11.24
N CYS A 335 -30.22 30.94 -10.40
CA CYS A 335 -29.49 29.67 -10.44
C CYS A 335 -29.71 28.87 -11.73
N THR A 336 -30.83 29.08 -12.43
CA THR A 336 -31.08 28.42 -13.72
C THR A 336 -30.08 28.90 -14.76
N THR A 337 -29.80 30.20 -14.79
CA THR A 337 -28.81 30.80 -15.69
C THR A 337 -27.39 30.36 -15.33
N LEU A 338 -27.04 30.37 -14.03
CA LEU A 338 -25.75 29.87 -13.55
C LEU A 338 -25.54 28.40 -13.97
N ALA A 339 -26.54 27.54 -13.77
CA ALA A 339 -26.48 26.14 -14.15
C ALA A 339 -26.19 25.96 -15.64
N ARG A 340 -26.85 26.73 -16.51
CA ARG A 340 -26.62 26.68 -17.96
C ARG A 340 -25.18 27.01 -18.32
N VAL A 341 -24.59 28.03 -17.71
CA VAL A 341 -23.20 28.40 -17.96
C VAL A 341 -22.23 27.33 -17.48
N LEU A 342 -22.38 26.87 -16.23
CA LEU A 342 -21.49 25.85 -15.65
C LEU A 342 -21.52 24.51 -16.41
N ARG A 343 -22.67 24.16 -17.00
CA ARG A 343 -22.81 22.95 -17.82
C ARG A 343 -22.12 23.08 -19.19
N GLU A 344 -21.98 24.28 -19.72
CA GLU A 344 -21.27 24.55 -20.99
C GLU A 344 -19.78 24.82 -20.78
N PHE A 345 -19.33 25.01 -19.54
CA PHE A 345 -17.91 24.98 -19.20
C PHE A 345 -17.34 23.57 -19.34
N SER A 346 -16.03 23.49 -19.55
CA SER A 346 -15.29 22.23 -19.42
C SER A 346 -15.19 21.82 -17.93
N PRO A 347 -14.96 20.52 -17.65
CA PRO A 347 -14.79 20.05 -16.27
C PRO A 347 -13.64 20.74 -15.52
N GLU A 348 -12.54 21.07 -16.21
CA GLU A 348 -11.43 21.83 -15.60
C GLU A 348 -11.82 23.27 -15.29
N GLU A 349 -12.56 23.96 -16.17
CA GLU A 349 -13.06 25.31 -15.90
C GLU A 349 -13.99 25.34 -14.67
N VAL A 350 -14.84 24.31 -14.50
CA VAL A 350 -15.67 24.16 -13.30
C VAL A 350 -14.82 23.93 -12.05
N THR A 351 -13.80 23.08 -12.15
CA THR A 351 -12.85 22.84 -11.04
C THR A 351 -12.15 24.14 -10.64
N ALA A 352 -11.58 24.86 -11.60
CA ALA A 352 -10.91 26.14 -11.36
C ALA A 352 -11.85 27.16 -10.71
N ASN A 353 -13.10 27.26 -11.20
CA ASN A 353 -14.11 28.14 -10.60
C ASN A 353 -14.38 27.83 -9.12
N ILE A 354 -14.42 26.55 -8.74
CA ILE A 354 -14.66 26.13 -7.35
C ILE A 354 -13.46 26.49 -6.48
N TYR A 355 -12.23 26.19 -6.92
CA TYR A 355 -11.02 26.55 -6.17
C TYR A 355 -10.90 28.06 -5.97
N THR A 356 -11.12 28.82 -7.03
CA THR A 356 -11.11 30.29 -6.96
C THR A 356 -12.22 30.83 -6.05
N MET A 357 -13.43 30.26 -6.09
CA MET A 357 -14.49 30.61 -5.16
C MET A 357 -14.09 30.35 -3.71
N VAL A 358 -13.47 29.20 -3.42
CA VAL A 358 -12.97 28.89 -2.07
C VAL A 358 -11.91 29.88 -1.62
N ASP A 359 -10.95 30.23 -2.48
CA ASP A 359 -9.93 31.24 -2.17
C ASP A 359 -10.53 32.61 -1.83
N VAL A 360 -11.44 33.10 -2.67
CA VAL A 360 -12.13 34.39 -2.45
C VAL A 360 -12.99 34.36 -1.19
N LEU A 361 -13.70 33.26 -0.95
CA LEU A 361 -14.55 33.06 0.22
C LEU A 361 -13.73 33.07 1.52
N LEU A 362 -12.63 32.33 1.58
CA LEU A 362 -11.77 32.30 2.76
C LEU A 362 -11.14 33.68 3.02
N HIS A 363 -10.69 34.37 1.95
CA HIS A 363 -10.21 35.74 2.06
C HIS A 363 -11.27 36.70 2.62
N HIS A 364 -12.52 36.58 2.16
CA HIS A 364 -13.63 37.40 2.65
C HIS A 364 -13.93 37.16 4.14
N ILE A 365 -13.90 35.90 4.60
CA ILE A 365 -14.05 35.55 6.03
C ILE A 365 -12.95 36.19 6.88
N GLN A 366 -11.74 36.37 6.35
CA GLN A 366 -10.63 37.00 7.08
C GLN A 366 -10.78 38.53 7.19
N ILE A 367 -11.41 39.18 6.21
CA ILE A 367 -11.55 40.64 6.14
C ILE A 367 -12.80 41.16 6.86
N GLU A 368 -13.95 40.51 6.72
CA GLU A 368 -15.21 41.01 7.30
C GLU A 368 -15.22 41.19 8.83
N PRO A 369 -14.53 40.36 9.64
CA PRO A 369 -14.43 40.60 11.08
C PRO A 369 -13.75 41.93 11.42
N GLN A 370 -12.84 42.41 10.55
CA GLN A 370 -12.19 43.72 10.68
C GLN A 370 -13.19 44.88 10.47
N HIS A 371 -14.34 44.59 9.87
CA HIS A 371 -15.44 45.54 9.63
C HIS A 371 -16.55 45.44 10.69
N GLY A 372 -16.33 44.70 11.78
CA GLY A 372 -17.25 44.61 12.93
C GLY A 372 -18.25 43.46 12.88
N HIS A 373 -18.12 42.52 11.94
CA HIS A 373 -18.99 41.35 11.83
C HIS A 373 -18.49 40.17 12.68
N SER A 374 -19.41 39.42 13.30
CA SER A 374 -19.08 38.19 14.05
C SER A 374 -18.65 37.09 13.08
N THR A 375 -17.47 36.50 13.31
CA THR A 375 -16.96 35.36 12.52
C THR A 375 -17.94 34.19 12.49
N GLN A 376 -18.67 33.94 13.57
CA GLN A 376 -19.66 32.87 13.64
C GLN A 376 -20.83 33.12 12.67
N ASP A 377 -21.32 34.36 12.59
CA ASP A 377 -22.43 34.72 11.71
C ASP A 377 -22.03 34.64 10.24
N ILE A 378 -20.79 35.05 9.92
CA ILE A 378 -20.21 34.92 8.58
C ILE A 378 -20.13 33.44 8.19
N LEU A 379 -19.60 32.58 9.07
CA LEU A 379 -19.51 31.14 8.81
C LEU A 379 -20.88 30.51 8.59
N LEU A 380 -21.90 30.89 9.37
CA LEU A 380 -23.27 30.41 9.18
C LEU A 380 -23.82 30.81 7.80
N LYS A 381 -23.63 32.07 7.37
CA LYS A 381 -24.04 32.54 6.03
C LYS A 381 -23.30 31.80 4.92
N VAL A 382 -21.99 31.63 5.06
CA VAL A 382 -21.14 30.87 4.13
C VAL A 382 -21.66 29.44 3.98
N CYS A 383 -21.85 28.73 5.08
CA CYS A 383 -22.33 27.35 5.07
C CYS A 383 -23.75 27.24 4.50
N ALA A 384 -24.62 28.23 4.76
CA ALA A 384 -25.96 28.28 4.17
C ALA A 384 -25.93 28.45 2.65
N ASN A 385 -25.13 29.39 2.13
CA ASN A 385 -25.00 29.61 0.69
C ASN A 385 -24.39 28.40 -0.03
N LEU A 386 -23.33 27.81 0.53
CA LEU A 386 -22.73 26.59 -0.01
C LEU A 386 -23.71 25.42 0.02
N SER A 387 -24.47 25.26 1.11
CA SER A 387 -25.51 24.24 1.22
C SER A 387 -26.59 24.42 0.14
N PHE A 388 -26.97 25.65 -0.16
CA PHE A 388 -27.92 25.94 -1.23
C PHE A 388 -27.39 25.52 -2.62
N PHE A 389 -26.13 25.83 -2.92
CA PHE A 389 -25.51 25.42 -4.19
C PHE A 389 -25.36 23.91 -4.34
N VAL A 390 -25.02 23.20 -3.26
CA VAL A 390 -24.72 21.76 -3.32
C VAL A 390 -25.99 20.91 -3.19
N TRP A 391 -26.90 21.26 -2.27
CA TRP A 391 -28.02 20.39 -1.91
C TRP A 391 -29.34 20.81 -2.53
N THR A 392 -29.60 22.12 -2.62
CA THR A 392 -30.87 22.64 -3.15
C THR A 392 -30.85 22.73 -4.67
N GLN A 393 -29.80 23.34 -5.22
CA GLN A 393 -29.67 23.54 -6.68
C GLN A 393 -28.79 22.48 -7.34
N GLU A 394 -27.96 21.76 -6.57
CA GLU A 394 -27.04 20.70 -7.04
C GLU A 394 -26.15 21.15 -8.22
N LEU A 395 -25.62 22.37 -8.11
CA LEU A 395 -24.84 23.01 -9.17
C LEU A 395 -23.36 22.64 -9.12
N LEU A 396 -22.82 22.48 -7.90
CA LEU A 396 -21.39 22.28 -7.67
C LEU A 396 -21.11 20.81 -7.29
N PRO A 397 -20.14 20.16 -7.94
CA PRO A 397 -19.61 18.88 -7.49
C PRO A 397 -19.06 18.97 -6.06
N LEU A 398 -19.69 18.26 -5.13
CA LEU A 398 -19.33 18.31 -3.71
C LEU A 398 -17.94 17.76 -3.44
N ASP A 399 -17.57 16.66 -4.09
CA ASP A 399 -16.25 16.05 -4.01
C ASP A 399 -15.13 17.07 -4.28
N ILE A 400 -15.29 17.88 -5.33
CA ILE A 400 -14.33 18.93 -5.70
C ILE A 400 -14.34 20.09 -4.71
N LEU A 401 -15.52 20.49 -4.23
CA LEU A 401 -15.63 21.54 -3.21
C LEU A 401 -14.92 21.13 -1.90
N LEU A 402 -15.12 19.89 -1.45
CA LEU A 402 -14.47 19.36 -0.25
C LEU A 402 -12.95 19.27 -0.44
N LEU A 403 -12.49 18.77 -1.60
CA LEU A 403 -11.08 18.74 -1.95
C LEU A 403 -10.47 20.15 -1.90
N ALA A 404 -11.12 21.14 -2.54
CA ALA A 404 -10.64 22.52 -2.54
C ALA A 404 -10.49 23.11 -1.13
N PHE A 405 -11.39 22.78 -0.19
CA PHE A 405 -11.27 23.24 1.20
C PHE A 405 -10.18 22.51 1.98
N ILE A 406 -10.08 21.17 1.91
CA ILE A 406 -9.03 20.45 2.66
C ILE A 406 -7.62 20.73 2.14
N ASP A 407 -7.55 21.29 0.95
CA ASP A 407 -6.36 21.77 0.30
C ASP A 407 -5.93 23.18 0.71
N ARG A 408 -6.69 23.79 1.62
CA ARG A 408 -6.47 25.07 2.30
C ARG A 408 -6.46 24.86 3.81
N ASP A 409 -5.89 23.74 4.25
CA ASP A 409 -5.88 23.30 5.64
C ASP A 409 -5.04 24.19 6.57
N ASP A 410 -4.28 25.13 6.03
CA ASP A 410 -3.63 26.20 6.76
C ASP A 410 -4.61 27.31 7.20
N ASP A 411 -5.77 27.46 6.54
CA ASP A 411 -6.81 28.38 6.99
C ASP A 411 -7.65 27.76 8.14
N PRO A 412 -7.83 28.47 9.27
CA PRO A 412 -8.53 27.93 10.44
C PRO A 412 -10.02 27.61 10.22
N ASN A 413 -10.63 28.16 9.17
CA ASN A 413 -12.06 28.01 8.86
C ASN A 413 -12.32 26.94 7.79
N ALA A 414 -11.35 26.61 6.93
CA ALA A 414 -11.56 25.68 5.82
C ALA A 414 -12.06 24.29 6.29
N LEU A 415 -11.37 23.68 7.26
CA LEU A 415 -11.79 22.38 7.80
C LEU A 415 -13.10 22.47 8.60
N ARG A 416 -13.39 23.61 9.23
CA ARG A 416 -14.68 23.84 9.93
C ARG A 416 -15.86 23.83 8.94
N ILE A 417 -15.68 24.47 7.79
CA ILE A 417 -16.69 24.47 6.71
C ILE A 417 -16.88 23.05 6.17
N VAL A 418 -15.79 22.29 5.97
CA VAL A 418 -15.85 20.88 5.56
C VAL A 418 -16.69 20.06 6.52
N ILE A 419 -16.41 20.13 7.83
CA ILE A 419 -17.21 19.42 8.85
C ILE A 419 -18.67 19.86 8.81
N SER A 420 -18.94 21.17 8.69
CA SER A 420 -20.30 21.68 8.61
C SER A 420 -21.07 21.16 7.39
N LEU A 421 -20.40 20.97 6.24
CA LEU A 421 -21.01 20.43 5.02
C LEU A 421 -21.27 18.92 5.15
N LEU A 422 -20.39 18.19 5.84
CA LEU A 422 -20.54 16.76 6.09
C LEU A 422 -21.62 16.45 7.14
N ASP A 423 -21.80 17.33 8.13
CA ASP A 423 -22.83 17.17 9.17
C ASP A 423 -24.26 17.45 8.66
N ARG A 424 -24.43 17.91 7.42
CA ARG A 424 -25.74 18.21 6.82
C ARG A 424 -26.62 16.97 6.71
N GLN A 425 -27.88 17.10 7.12
CA GLN A 425 -28.86 16.01 7.05
C GLN A 425 -29.12 15.57 5.61
N GLU A 426 -29.04 16.48 4.66
CA GLU A 426 -29.20 16.22 3.23
C GLU A 426 -28.19 15.18 2.73
N LEU A 427 -26.92 15.31 3.13
CA LEU A 427 -25.88 14.33 2.80
C LEU A 427 -26.12 13.00 3.52
N GLN A 428 -26.40 13.05 4.83
CA GLN A 428 -26.63 11.84 5.63
C GLN A 428 -27.79 11.01 5.08
N GLN A 429 -28.87 11.66 4.63
CA GLN A 429 -30.01 11.01 3.98
C GLN A 429 -29.61 10.39 2.64
N ARG A 430 -28.82 11.08 1.80
CA ARG A 430 -28.31 10.53 0.54
C ARG A 430 -27.43 9.30 0.77
N VAL A 431 -26.52 9.37 1.73
CA VAL A 431 -25.66 8.23 2.11
C VAL A 431 -26.49 7.06 2.64
N LYS A 432 -27.48 7.32 3.50
CA LYS A 432 -28.40 6.29 3.98
C LYS A 432 -29.18 5.63 2.84
N LEU A 433 -29.71 6.43 1.90
CA LEU A 433 -30.41 5.92 0.72
C LEU A 433 -29.49 5.11 -0.19
N TYR A 434 -28.25 5.55 -0.38
CA TYR A 434 -27.23 4.80 -1.09
C TYR A 434 -27.01 3.42 -0.46
N CYS A 435 -26.73 3.35 0.84
CA CYS A 435 -26.53 2.08 1.55
C CYS A 435 -27.75 1.15 1.45
N ILE A 436 -28.97 1.68 1.59
CA ILE A 436 -30.20 0.88 1.48
C ILE A 436 -30.39 0.36 0.05
N SER A 437 -30.20 1.22 -0.96
CA SER A 437 -30.42 0.86 -2.37
C SER A 437 -29.39 -0.12 -2.91
N ARG A 438 -28.14 -0.03 -2.42
CA ARG A 438 -27.04 -0.91 -2.83
C ARG A 438 -27.10 -2.28 -2.18
N GLY A 439 -27.65 -2.40 -0.96
CA GLY A 439 -27.57 -3.62 -0.18
C GLY A 439 -26.17 -3.86 0.38
N SER A 440 -25.83 -5.08 0.78
CA SER A 440 -24.54 -5.34 1.45
C SER A 440 -23.32 -4.95 0.60
N PRO A 441 -22.22 -4.47 1.22
CA PRO A 441 -20.95 -4.22 0.54
C PRO A 441 -20.40 -5.45 -0.22
N GLU A 442 -20.64 -6.65 0.30
CA GLU A 442 -20.33 -7.94 -0.34
C GLU A 442 -21.36 -8.25 -1.45
N HIS A 443 -21.35 -7.42 -2.49
CA HIS A 443 -22.33 -7.43 -3.57
C HIS A 443 -22.45 -8.80 -4.28
N TRP A 444 -21.35 -9.57 -4.33
CA TRP A 444 -21.30 -10.88 -4.96
C TRP A 444 -22.08 -11.96 -4.21
N LEU A 445 -22.37 -11.78 -2.92
CA LEU A 445 -23.14 -12.73 -2.11
C LEU A 445 -24.66 -12.59 -2.26
N HIS A 446 -25.14 -11.50 -2.86
CA HIS A 446 -26.56 -11.13 -2.84
C HIS A 446 -27.22 -11.31 -4.20
N SER A 447 -28.11 -12.29 -4.35
CA SER A 447 -28.86 -12.53 -5.59
C SER A 447 -30.29 -12.02 -5.51
N VAL A 448 -30.43 -10.71 -5.46
CA VAL A 448 -31.72 -10.00 -5.51
C VAL A 448 -31.86 -9.27 -6.85
N VAL A 449 -33.11 -8.97 -7.24
CA VAL A 449 -33.36 -8.09 -8.39
C VAL A 449 -32.98 -6.67 -8.00
N PHE A 450 -31.95 -6.12 -8.65
CA PHE A 450 -31.51 -4.75 -8.41
C PHE A 450 -32.51 -3.75 -8.99
N LYS A 451 -32.67 -2.63 -8.30
CA LYS A 451 -33.47 -1.50 -8.79
C LYS A 451 -32.54 -0.45 -9.38
N ARG A 452 -32.88 0.03 -10.57
CA ARG A 452 -32.17 1.10 -11.25
C ARG A 452 -32.56 2.44 -10.62
N ASN A 453 -31.57 3.18 -10.15
CA ASN A 453 -31.81 4.54 -9.64
C ASN A 453 -32.08 5.49 -10.81
N GLU A 454 -32.99 6.45 -10.57
CA GLU A 454 -33.23 7.53 -11.51
C GLU A 454 -31.95 8.40 -11.63
N LEU A 455 -31.57 8.74 -12.86
CA LEU A 455 -30.28 9.39 -13.17
C LEU A 455 -30.08 10.68 -12.37
N GLN A 456 -31.08 11.57 -12.37
CA GLN A 456 -31.03 12.85 -11.65
C GLN A 456 -30.99 12.63 -10.14
N LYS A 457 -31.71 11.64 -9.59
CA LYS A 457 -31.65 11.33 -8.16
C LYS A 457 -30.29 10.78 -7.72
N ALA A 458 -29.61 10.03 -8.59
CA ALA A 458 -28.31 9.43 -8.28
C ALA A 458 -27.15 10.43 -8.40
N LEU A 459 -27.16 11.29 -9.43
CA LEU A 459 -26.02 12.14 -9.77
C LEU A 459 -26.26 13.65 -9.58
N GLY A 460 -27.51 14.04 -9.30
CA GLY A 460 -27.92 15.43 -9.18
C GLY A 460 -27.95 16.20 -10.51
N ASN A 461 -28.46 17.42 -10.44
CA ASN A 461 -28.75 18.27 -11.60
C ASN A 461 -27.55 18.58 -12.50
N HIS A 462 -26.36 18.80 -11.92
CA HIS A 462 -25.18 19.19 -12.70
C HIS A 462 -24.70 18.04 -13.61
N LEU A 463 -24.58 16.82 -13.06
CA LEU A 463 -24.02 15.67 -13.76
C LEU A 463 -25.04 14.94 -14.65
N SER A 464 -26.34 15.03 -14.35
CA SER A 464 -27.39 14.36 -15.12
C SER A 464 -27.86 15.11 -16.37
N TRP A 465 -27.21 16.20 -16.74
CA TRP A 465 -27.74 17.24 -17.65
C TRP A 465 -28.28 16.76 -19.02
N LYS A 466 -27.42 16.62 -20.04
CA LYS A 466 -27.78 16.15 -21.39
C LYS A 466 -27.67 14.62 -21.50
N ASP A 467 -27.24 13.96 -20.43
CA ASP A 467 -27.00 12.54 -20.44
C ASP A 467 -28.32 11.77 -20.31
N ARG A 468 -28.42 10.69 -21.07
CA ARG A 468 -29.60 9.83 -21.17
C ARG A 468 -29.28 8.41 -20.72
N TYR A 469 -28.01 8.07 -20.54
CA TYR A 469 -27.61 6.75 -20.11
C TYR A 469 -27.84 6.58 -18.61
N PRO A 470 -28.48 5.50 -18.17
CA PRO A 470 -28.72 5.25 -16.76
C PRO A 470 -27.43 4.94 -15.99
N VAL A 471 -27.51 4.99 -14.66
CA VAL A 471 -26.43 4.54 -13.75
C VAL A 471 -26.57 3.06 -13.45
N PHE A 472 -25.43 2.38 -13.31
CA PHE A 472 -25.35 1.00 -12.81
C PHE A 472 -24.88 1.01 -11.35
N PHE A 473 -23.75 1.65 -11.08
CA PHE A 473 -23.04 1.68 -9.80
C PHE A 473 -22.66 3.09 -9.32
N ASP A 474 -22.63 4.06 -10.23
CA ASP A 474 -22.30 5.45 -9.89
C ASP A 474 -23.38 6.14 -9.05
N ASP A 475 -22.94 7.03 -8.15
CA ASP A 475 -23.78 7.80 -7.24
C ASP A 475 -22.95 8.97 -6.67
N ILE A 476 -23.57 10.12 -6.42
CA ILE A 476 -22.89 11.26 -5.80
C ILE A 476 -22.33 10.92 -4.41
N ALA A 477 -23.02 10.08 -3.64
CA ALA A 477 -22.50 9.58 -2.38
C ALA A 477 -21.25 8.73 -2.62
N ALA A 478 -21.31 7.74 -3.52
CA ALA A 478 -20.20 6.82 -3.81
C ALA A 478 -18.91 7.54 -4.21
N ARG A 479 -19.01 8.68 -4.90
CA ARG A 479 -17.85 9.50 -5.27
C ARG A 479 -17.11 10.12 -4.07
N LEU A 480 -17.75 10.20 -2.89
CA LEU A 480 -17.12 10.64 -1.65
C LEU A 480 -16.32 9.54 -0.94
N LEU A 481 -16.45 8.27 -1.36
CA LEU A 481 -15.72 7.14 -0.75
C LEU A 481 -14.20 7.37 -0.69
N PRO A 482 -13.51 7.85 -1.74
CA PRO A 482 -12.09 8.21 -1.66
C PRO A 482 -11.81 9.55 -0.97
N ILE A 483 -12.80 10.43 -0.83
CA ILE A 483 -12.62 11.79 -0.31
C ILE A 483 -12.65 11.81 1.22
N ILE A 484 -13.60 11.09 1.84
CA ILE A 484 -13.72 11.03 3.30
C ILE A 484 -12.40 10.59 3.98
N PRO A 485 -11.71 9.53 3.52
CA PRO A 485 -10.37 9.18 4.00
C PRO A 485 -9.39 10.35 3.99
N LEU A 486 -9.28 11.11 2.89
CA LEU A 486 -8.39 12.26 2.80
C LEU A 486 -8.72 13.35 3.81
N ILE A 487 -10.02 13.60 4.03
CA ILE A 487 -10.47 14.57 5.03
C ILE A 487 -10.00 14.12 6.43
N VAL A 488 -10.08 12.83 6.73
CA VAL A 488 -9.58 12.28 8.00
C VAL A 488 -8.06 12.49 8.15
N TYR A 489 -7.27 12.26 7.10
CA TYR A 489 -5.84 12.59 7.11
C TYR A 489 -5.60 14.06 7.44
N ARG A 490 -6.33 14.97 6.76
CA ARG A 490 -6.19 16.43 6.95
C ARG A 490 -6.59 16.89 8.33
N LEU A 491 -7.63 16.29 8.92
CA LEU A 491 -8.03 16.57 10.31
C LEU A 491 -6.94 16.15 11.30
N ILE A 492 -6.33 14.97 11.11
CA ILE A 492 -5.24 14.50 11.97
C ILE A 492 -4.01 15.40 11.83
N GLU A 493 -3.65 15.78 10.61
CA GLU A 493 -2.52 16.69 10.35
C GLU A 493 -2.71 18.07 10.99
N ASN A 494 -3.96 18.46 11.22
CA ASN A 494 -4.38 19.70 11.86
C ASN A 494 -4.71 19.56 13.35
N ASP A 495 -4.31 18.45 13.98
CA ASP A 495 -4.55 18.16 15.40
C ASP A 495 -6.05 18.15 15.79
N ALA A 496 -6.95 17.99 14.81
CA ALA A 496 -8.41 17.94 14.97
C ALA A 496 -8.92 16.50 15.17
N VAL A 497 -8.26 15.74 16.07
CA VAL A 497 -8.51 14.30 16.28
C VAL A 497 -9.93 13.97 16.76
N ASP A 498 -10.57 14.84 17.54
CA ASP A 498 -11.97 14.64 17.98
C ASP A 498 -12.96 14.75 16.81
N GLN A 499 -12.69 15.66 15.86
CA GLN A 499 -13.49 15.80 14.65
C GLN A 499 -13.30 14.58 13.74
N ALA A 500 -12.07 14.07 13.64
CA ALA A 500 -11.78 12.83 12.92
C ALA A 500 -12.52 11.62 13.54
N ASP A 501 -12.53 11.49 14.87
CA ASP A 501 -13.27 10.43 15.58
C ASP A 501 -14.77 10.51 15.28
N ARG A 502 -15.36 11.71 15.40
CA ARG A 502 -16.78 11.93 15.12
C ARG A 502 -17.13 11.65 13.66
N LEU A 503 -16.30 12.08 12.71
CA LEU A 503 -16.53 11.88 11.29
C LEU A 503 -16.49 10.39 10.93
N LEU A 504 -15.48 9.66 11.42
CA LEU A 504 -15.39 8.21 11.25
C LEU A 504 -16.57 7.48 11.91
N ALA A 505 -17.04 7.94 13.07
CA ALA A 505 -18.23 7.37 13.71
C ALA A 505 -19.49 7.53 12.83
N LEU A 506 -19.66 8.72 12.23
CA LEU A 506 -20.80 9.03 11.38
C LEU A 506 -20.78 8.24 10.06
N TYR A 507 -19.61 8.08 9.45
CA TYR A 507 -19.46 7.49 8.11
C TYR A 507 -18.91 6.08 8.06
N SER A 508 -18.58 5.42 9.18
CA SER A 508 -18.09 4.03 9.17
C SER A 508 -19.01 3.06 8.38
N PRO A 509 -20.35 3.08 8.54
CA PRO A 509 -21.23 2.20 7.75
C PRO A 509 -21.15 2.45 6.25
N PHE A 510 -20.83 3.68 5.86
CA PHE A 510 -20.64 4.07 4.46
C PHE A 510 -19.25 3.71 3.93
N LEU A 511 -18.20 3.86 4.75
CA LEU A 511 -16.84 3.43 4.41
C LEU A 511 -16.71 1.91 4.24
N ALA A 512 -17.68 1.13 4.73
CA ALA A 512 -17.76 -0.30 4.43
C ALA A 512 -17.82 -0.61 2.92
N TYR A 513 -18.28 0.33 2.09
CA TYR A 513 -18.34 0.23 0.62
C TYR A 513 -17.07 0.73 -0.08
N HIS A 514 -16.11 1.31 0.66
CA HIS A 514 -14.86 1.78 0.06
C HIS A 514 -14.00 0.58 -0.36
N PRO A 515 -13.57 0.49 -1.63
CA PRO A 515 -12.88 -0.69 -2.16
C PRO A 515 -11.46 -0.88 -1.58
N LEU A 516 -10.92 0.15 -0.92
CA LEU A 516 -9.59 0.12 -0.29
C LEU A 516 -9.69 0.33 1.24
N ARG A 517 -10.82 -0.05 1.87
CA ARG A 517 -11.05 0.20 3.32
C ARG A 517 -10.00 -0.44 4.22
N PHE A 518 -9.50 -1.61 3.86
CA PHE A 518 -8.48 -2.33 4.63
C PHE A 518 -7.12 -1.64 4.47
N THR A 519 -6.78 -1.28 3.24
CA THR A 519 -5.56 -0.50 2.94
C THR A 519 -5.56 0.85 3.64
N PHE A 520 -6.70 1.56 3.64
CA PHE A 520 -6.86 2.82 4.36
C PHE A 520 -6.53 2.68 5.85
N VAL A 521 -7.11 1.67 6.52
CA VAL A 521 -6.87 1.43 7.95
C VAL A 521 -5.40 1.07 8.23
N ARG A 522 -4.80 0.20 7.41
CA ARG A 522 -3.37 -0.11 7.54
C ARG A 522 -2.50 1.14 7.38
N ASP A 523 -2.75 1.92 6.32
CA ASP A 523 -1.88 3.03 5.94
C ASP A 523 -2.02 4.23 6.88
N ILE A 524 -3.22 4.52 7.40
CA ILE A 524 -3.41 5.63 8.34
C ILE A 524 -2.75 5.34 9.70
N LEU A 525 -2.86 4.10 10.18
CA LEU A 525 -2.19 3.65 11.42
C LEU A 525 -0.67 3.71 11.29
N ALA A 526 -0.13 3.30 10.14
CA ALA A 526 1.30 3.34 9.89
C ALA A 526 1.83 4.76 9.67
N TYR A 527 1.11 5.59 8.91
CA TYR A 527 1.53 6.94 8.54
C TYR A 527 1.57 7.90 9.73
N PHE A 528 0.62 7.75 10.66
CA PHE A 528 0.53 8.53 11.90
C PHE A 528 0.92 7.73 13.15
N TYR A 529 1.66 6.63 13.00
CA TYR A 529 2.16 5.87 14.14
C TYR A 529 2.83 6.81 15.16
N SER A 530 2.64 6.52 16.45
CA SER A 530 3.01 7.35 17.62
C SER A 530 2.35 8.73 17.76
N HIS A 531 1.49 9.15 16.83
CA HIS A 531 0.77 10.43 16.88
C HIS A 531 -0.74 10.29 17.11
N LEU A 532 -1.28 9.06 17.04
CA LEU A 532 -2.72 8.80 17.19
C LEU A 532 -3.10 8.51 18.64
N PRO A 533 -4.15 9.16 19.18
CA PRO A 533 -4.70 8.77 20.48
C PRO A 533 -5.41 7.42 20.39
N ASN A 534 -5.34 6.60 21.46
CA ASN A 534 -5.91 5.25 21.48
C ASN A 534 -7.42 5.22 21.11
N LYS A 535 -8.18 6.22 21.57
CA LYS A 535 -9.60 6.36 21.20
C LYS A 535 -9.81 6.42 19.68
N LEU A 536 -8.96 7.18 18.98
CA LEU A 536 -9.03 7.31 17.52
C LEU A 536 -8.53 6.03 16.82
N ILE A 537 -7.52 5.34 17.37
CA ILE A 537 -7.07 4.03 16.86
C ILE A 537 -8.24 3.04 16.85
N VAL A 538 -8.93 2.90 17.98
CA VAL A 538 -10.11 2.01 18.09
C VAL A 538 -11.20 2.43 17.10
N ARG A 539 -11.42 3.74 16.93
CA ARG A 539 -12.37 4.26 15.93
C ARG A 539 -12.00 3.90 14.49
N ILE A 540 -10.72 4.02 14.15
CA ILE A 540 -10.19 3.65 12.83
C ILE A 540 -10.39 2.14 12.58
N LEU A 541 -10.14 1.30 13.59
CA LEU A 541 -10.37 -0.14 13.49
C LEU A 541 -11.83 -0.50 13.21
N TYR A 542 -12.80 0.25 13.74
CA TYR A 542 -14.23 0.04 13.46
C TYR A 542 -14.65 0.38 12.02
N VAL A 543 -13.77 0.97 11.21
CA VAL A 543 -13.99 1.04 9.75
C VAL A 543 -13.88 -0.36 9.14
N LEU A 544 -13.13 -1.26 9.78
CA LEU A 544 -13.16 -2.69 9.49
C LEU A 544 -14.30 -3.33 10.26
N ASP A 545 -14.97 -4.28 9.61
CA ASP A 545 -15.84 -5.23 10.31
C ASP A 545 -14.95 -6.23 11.05
N ILE A 546 -14.53 -5.88 12.28
CA ILE A 546 -13.56 -6.63 13.10
C ILE A 546 -13.95 -8.11 13.20
N SER A 547 -15.25 -8.42 13.16
CA SER A 547 -15.78 -9.79 13.21
C SER A 547 -15.46 -10.64 11.97
N LYS A 548 -15.23 -10.00 10.82
CA LYS A 548 -14.92 -10.66 9.53
C LYS A 548 -13.43 -10.72 9.24
N ILE A 549 -12.62 -9.90 9.89
CA ILE A 549 -11.16 -9.88 9.70
C ILE A 549 -10.54 -10.94 10.61
N PRO A 550 -9.56 -11.73 10.14
CA PRO A 550 -8.93 -12.79 10.91
C PRO A 550 -7.93 -12.24 11.95
N PHE A 551 -8.41 -11.38 12.85
CA PHE A 551 -7.65 -10.91 14.00
C PHE A 551 -7.43 -12.04 15.00
N SER A 552 -6.33 -11.97 15.76
CA SER A 552 -6.07 -12.85 16.89
C SER A 552 -7.21 -12.79 17.91
N GLU A 553 -7.65 -13.93 18.43
CA GLU A 553 -8.84 -14.02 19.30
C GLU A 553 -8.79 -13.10 20.53
N SER A 554 -7.60 -12.91 21.12
CA SER A 554 -7.43 -12.02 22.28
C SER A 554 -7.23 -10.54 21.92
N PHE A 555 -7.02 -10.18 20.64
CA PHE A 555 -6.74 -8.81 20.22
C PHE A 555 -7.80 -7.79 20.67
N PRO A 556 -9.12 -8.04 20.53
CA PRO A 556 -10.15 -7.09 20.97
C PRO A 556 -10.06 -6.73 22.46
N THR A 557 -9.58 -7.66 23.30
CA THR A 557 -9.42 -7.44 24.75
C THR A 557 -8.27 -6.50 25.07
N HIS A 558 -7.22 -6.50 24.25
CA HIS A 558 -6.04 -5.66 24.44
C HIS A 558 -6.28 -4.21 24.03
N ILE A 559 -7.15 -3.96 23.03
CA ILE A 559 -7.46 -2.60 22.54
C ILE A 559 -8.59 -1.92 23.33
N SER A 560 -9.49 -2.69 23.94
CA SER A 560 -10.72 -2.17 24.58
C SER A 560 -10.63 -2.09 26.11
N SER A 561 -9.52 -2.51 26.72
CA SER A 561 -9.40 -2.58 28.18
C SER A 561 -9.31 -1.17 28.80
N PRO A 562 -10.19 -0.82 29.75
CA PRO A 562 -10.13 0.45 30.49
C PRO A 562 -9.06 0.45 31.60
N GLY A 563 -8.38 -0.68 31.81
CA GLY A 563 -7.33 -0.83 32.83
C GLY A 563 -5.99 -0.19 32.45
N PRO A 564 -4.95 -0.32 33.29
CA PRO A 564 -3.60 0.11 32.93
C PRO A 564 -3.17 -0.61 31.66
N VAL A 565 -2.57 0.14 30.74
CA VAL A 565 -2.01 -0.38 29.50
C VAL A 565 -0.96 -1.44 29.84
N MET A 566 -1.26 -2.69 29.50
CA MET A 566 -0.34 -3.82 29.66
C MET A 566 0.04 -4.37 28.28
N CYS A 567 1.32 -4.68 28.13
CA CYS A 567 1.79 -5.38 26.94
C CYS A 567 1.15 -6.77 26.87
N PRO A 568 0.66 -7.21 25.69
CA PRO A 568 0.20 -8.58 25.53
C PRO A 568 1.25 -9.61 25.97
N PRO A 569 0.83 -10.78 26.44
CA PRO A 569 1.76 -11.83 26.85
C PRO A 569 2.58 -12.37 25.66
N MET A 570 3.72 -13.01 25.94
CA MET A 570 4.59 -13.59 24.91
C MET A 570 3.86 -14.59 24.00
N ASP A 571 2.93 -15.37 24.56
CA ASP A 571 2.09 -16.32 23.82
C ASP A 571 1.26 -15.65 22.71
N TYR A 572 0.84 -14.40 22.89
CA TYR A 572 0.11 -13.64 21.87
C TYR A 572 0.99 -13.40 20.64
N PHE A 573 2.20 -12.85 20.84
CA PHE A 573 3.15 -12.60 19.76
C PHE A 573 3.66 -13.89 19.11
N ALA A 574 3.85 -14.96 19.89
CA ALA A 574 4.25 -16.27 19.36
C ALA A 574 3.15 -16.89 18.46
N THR A 575 1.89 -16.76 18.85
CA THR A 575 0.74 -17.19 18.04
C THR A 575 0.62 -16.38 16.76
N LEU A 576 0.85 -15.06 16.83
CA LEU A 576 0.87 -14.18 15.67
C LEU A 576 1.95 -14.61 14.65
N LEU A 577 3.19 -14.87 15.12
CA LEU A 577 4.29 -15.34 14.28
C LEU A 577 4.00 -16.71 13.67
N LEU A 578 3.42 -17.65 14.43
CA LEU A 578 3.03 -18.96 13.91
C LEU A 578 1.96 -18.83 12.81
N GLY A 579 1.00 -17.91 13.00
CA GLY A 579 0.00 -17.59 11.98
C GLY A 579 0.63 -17.14 10.66
N LEU A 580 1.70 -16.33 10.73
CA LEU A 580 2.47 -15.93 9.55
C LEU A 580 3.25 -17.10 8.93
N VAL A 581 3.88 -17.95 9.74
CA VAL A 581 4.58 -19.15 9.23
C VAL A 581 3.63 -20.04 8.42
N ASN A 582 2.41 -20.26 8.92
CA ASN A 582 1.46 -21.18 8.30
C ASN A 582 0.78 -20.62 7.03
N ASN A 583 0.62 -19.29 6.92
CA ASN A 583 -0.22 -18.68 5.87
C ASN A 583 0.54 -17.71 4.93
N VAL A 584 1.75 -17.28 5.31
CA VAL A 584 2.52 -16.26 4.60
C VAL A 584 3.86 -16.79 4.11
N ILE A 585 4.58 -17.54 4.94
CA ILE A 585 5.88 -18.09 4.56
C ILE A 585 5.68 -19.32 3.66
N PRO A 586 6.35 -19.41 2.48
CA PRO A 586 6.27 -20.60 1.63
C PRO A 586 6.74 -21.85 2.38
N SER A 587 5.99 -22.95 2.27
CA SER A 587 6.33 -24.21 2.95
C SER A 587 7.67 -24.79 2.45
N LEU A 588 8.51 -25.23 3.39
CA LEU A 588 9.79 -25.90 3.13
C LEU A 588 9.65 -27.34 2.62
N GLN A 589 8.45 -27.83 2.31
CA GLN A 589 8.28 -29.17 1.75
C GLN A 589 8.92 -29.25 0.36
N THR A 590 10.19 -29.65 0.33
CA THR A 590 10.85 -30.18 -0.85
C THR A 590 10.03 -31.35 -1.34
N SER A 591 9.33 -31.18 -2.47
CA SER A 591 8.90 -32.29 -3.29
C SER A 591 10.11 -33.18 -3.51
N LYS A 592 10.05 -34.42 -3.01
CA LYS A 592 11.00 -35.45 -3.42
C LYS A 592 10.97 -35.49 -4.95
N SER A 593 12.08 -35.08 -5.58
CA SER A 593 12.50 -35.43 -6.94
C SER A 593 11.39 -35.92 -7.87
N GLY A 594 10.82 -35.01 -8.65
CA GLY A 594 10.01 -35.31 -9.83
C GLY A 594 10.05 -34.09 -10.75
N THR A 595 10.91 -34.17 -11.77
CA THR A 595 11.07 -33.26 -12.92
C THR A 595 10.04 -32.14 -13.08
N VAL A 596 10.52 -30.90 -12.97
CA VAL A 596 9.86 -29.70 -13.52
C VAL A 596 9.87 -29.83 -15.05
N GLY A 597 8.69 -29.85 -15.67
CA GLY A 597 8.54 -29.83 -17.12
C GLY A 597 7.07 -29.70 -17.54
N ASP A 598 6.69 -28.49 -17.97
CA ASP A 598 5.58 -28.10 -18.85
C ASP A 598 4.26 -28.88 -18.81
N ASN A 599 3.22 -28.26 -18.23
CA ASN A 599 1.83 -28.71 -18.41
C ASN A 599 1.29 -28.24 -19.77
N SER A 600 1.52 -29.06 -20.81
CA SER A 600 0.68 -29.12 -22.00
C SER A 600 -0.05 -30.46 -22.09
N SER A 601 -1.25 -30.42 -22.65
CA SER A 601 -2.25 -31.47 -22.85
C SER A 601 -1.75 -32.90 -23.16
N SER A 602 -2.37 -33.93 -22.55
CA SER A 602 -3.21 -34.92 -23.27
C SER A 602 -3.64 -36.14 -22.41
N SER A 603 -4.90 -36.53 -22.60
CA SER A 603 -5.56 -37.86 -22.50
C SER A 603 -4.71 -39.09 -22.10
N MET A 604 -5.17 -39.86 -21.08
CA MET A 604 -5.55 -41.30 -21.18
C MET A 604 -6.09 -41.86 -19.83
N ARG A 605 -6.92 -42.92 -19.93
CA ARG A 605 -7.81 -43.53 -18.92
C ARG A 605 -7.13 -44.13 -17.66
N PRO A 606 -7.86 -44.29 -16.53
CA PRO A 606 -7.37 -44.99 -15.33
C PRO A 606 -7.68 -46.50 -15.35
N SER A 607 -6.79 -47.32 -14.80
CA SER A 607 -7.06 -48.71 -14.44
C SER A 607 -7.42 -48.83 -12.95
N HIS A 608 -8.51 -49.57 -12.68
CA HIS A 608 -9.01 -49.94 -11.37
C HIS A 608 -8.05 -50.87 -10.60
N ASN A 609 -7.88 -50.67 -9.28
CA ASN A 609 -8.44 -51.58 -8.27
C ASN A 609 -7.96 -51.32 -6.82
N LYS A 610 -8.92 -51.44 -5.89
CA LYS A 610 -8.88 -51.68 -4.43
C LYS A 610 -8.94 -50.48 -3.45
N SER A 611 -9.97 -50.56 -2.61
CA SER A 611 -10.27 -49.84 -1.36
C SER A 611 -10.76 -50.87 -0.32
N PRO A 612 -10.90 -50.59 1.00
CA PRO A 612 -10.31 -49.52 1.82
C PRO A 612 -9.73 -50.04 3.17
N ALA A 613 -8.95 -49.21 3.86
CA ALA A 613 -8.87 -49.23 5.33
C ALA A 613 -8.89 -47.79 5.84
N THR A 614 -9.76 -47.55 6.81
CA THR A 614 -10.26 -46.26 7.29
C THR A 614 -9.20 -45.48 8.08
N ASN A 615 -8.87 -44.27 7.63
CA ASN A 615 -8.19 -43.24 8.42
C ASN A 615 -8.88 -41.87 8.17
N PRO A 616 -8.98 -40.98 9.18
CA PRO A 616 -9.68 -39.71 9.08
C PRO A 616 -8.91 -38.69 8.20
N PRO A 617 -9.57 -37.60 7.74
CA PRO A 617 -9.06 -36.82 6.62
C PRO A 617 -7.84 -35.99 7.03
N VAL A 618 -6.69 -36.35 6.48
CA VAL A 618 -5.54 -35.44 6.38
C VAL A 618 -5.90 -34.37 5.37
N ALA A 619 -5.90 -33.12 5.81
CA ALA A 619 -6.17 -31.95 5.01
C ALA A 619 -5.21 -31.88 3.81
N THR A 620 -5.76 -32.07 2.61
CA THR A 620 -5.15 -31.65 1.35
C THR A 620 -5.27 -30.13 1.23
N SER A 621 -4.30 -29.40 1.75
CA SER A 621 -4.26 -27.93 1.72
C SER A 621 -3.80 -27.40 0.35
N ALA A 622 -4.75 -27.24 -0.57
CA ALA A 622 -4.74 -26.21 -1.63
C ALA A 622 -6.10 -26.18 -2.36
N PRO A 623 -7.14 -25.59 -1.75
CA PRO A 623 -8.10 -24.75 -2.50
C PRO A 623 -8.64 -23.53 -1.70
N GLU A 624 -8.10 -23.21 -0.53
CA GLU A 624 -8.64 -22.13 0.34
C GLU A 624 -8.28 -20.72 -0.11
N SER A 625 -7.12 -20.51 -0.76
CA SER A 625 -6.64 -19.18 -1.15
C SER A 625 -7.54 -18.49 -2.19
N GLN A 626 -8.11 -19.24 -3.14
CA GLN A 626 -9.07 -18.70 -4.11
C GLN A 626 -10.43 -18.39 -3.47
N LYS A 627 -10.84 -19.17 -2.45
CA LYS A 627 -12.07 -18.91 -1.70
C LYS A 627 -12.00 -17.63 -0.89
N ALA A 628 -10.83 -17.33 -0.34
CA ALA A 628 -10.61 -16.14 0.47
C ALA A 628 -10.69 -14.82 -0.34
N PHE A 629 -10.30 -14.80 -1.62
CA PHE A 629 -10.32 -13.56 -2.43
C PHE A 629 -11.72 -12.95 -2.53
N TYR A 630 -12.74 -13.76 -2.81
CA TYR A 630 -14.11 -13.26 -2.82
C TYR A 630 -14.73 -13.18 -1.42
N GLN A 631 -14.03 -13.52 -0.32
CA GLN A 631 -14.51 -13.16 1.02
C GLN A 631 -14.03 -11.77 1.41
N ILE A 632 -12.75 -11.49 1.17
CA ILE A 632 -12.10 -10.21 1.46
C ILE A 632 -11.21 -9.83 0.26
N GLN A 633 -11.72 -8.91 -0.57
CA GLN A 633 -11.06 -8.53 -1.82
C GLN A 633 -9.91 -7.53 -1.66
N ASP A 634 -9.92 -6.75 -0.58
CA ASP A 634 -8.83 -5.84 -0.15
C ASP A 634 -8.24 -6.44 1.12
N PRO A 635 -6.99 -6.95 1.13
CA PRO A 635 -5.82 -6.47 0.38
C PRO A 635 -5.43 -7.20 -0.92
N GLY A 636 -6.29 -8.04 -1.49
CA GLY A 636 -6.04 -8.70 -2.78
C GLY A 636 -5.76 -10.18 -2.60
N THR A 637 -4.72 -10.59 -1.85
CA THR A 637 -4.45 -12.01 -1.61
C THR A 637 -4.66 -12.39 -0.15
N TYR A 638 -4.98 -13.66 0.12
CA TYR A 638 -5.13 -14.15 1.48
C TYR A 638 -3.84 -14.03 2.30
N THR A 639 -2.70 -14.35 1.69
CA THR A 639 -1.39 -14.16 2.31
C THR A 639 -1.16 -12.71 2.71
N GLN A 640 -1.53 -11.76 1.84
CA GLN A 640 -1.41 -10.34 2.18
C GLN A 640 -2.41 -9.91 3.24
N LEU A 641 -3.62 -10.48 3.26
CA LEU A 641 -4.61 -10.26 4.32
C LEU A 641 -4.03 -10.64 5.67
N VAL A 642 -3.44 -11.83 5.80
CA VAL A 642 -2.89 -12.30 7.07
C VAL A 642 -1.72 -11.40 7.50
N LEU A 643 -0.80 -11.08 6.58
CA LEU A 643 0.36 -10.22 6.89
C LEU A 643 -0.06 -8.81 7.32
N GLU A 644 -0.94 -8.16 6.54
CA GLU A 644 -1.36 -6.79 6.86
C GLU A 644 -2.30 -6.74 8.08
N THR A 645 -3.03 -7.82 8.39
CA THR A 645 -3.80 -7.94 9.65
C THR A 645 -2.85 -7.96 10.85
N ALA A 646 -1.77 -8.73 10.79
CA ALA A 646 -0.75 -8.75 11.84
C ALA A 646 -0.09 -7.36 12.02
N VAL A 647 0.13 -6.63 10.93
CA VAL A 647 0.64 -5.24 10.97
C VAL A 647 -0.36 -4.32 11.65
N ILE A 648 -1.65 -4.38 11.29
CA ILE A 648 -2.71 -3.59 11.92
C ILE A 648 -2.78 -3.88 13.42
N GLU A 649 -2.70 -5.15 13.84
CA GLU A 649 -2.70 -5.52 15.26
C GLU A 649 -1.58 -4.80 16.00
N LEU A 650 -0.33 -4.94 15.54
CA LEU A 650 0.84 -4.35 16.21
C LEU A 650 0.79 -2.82 16.24
N LEU A 651 0.33 -2.18 15.16
CA LEU A 651 0.20 -0.73 15.11
C LEU A 651 -0.92 -0.18 16.02
N SER A 652 -1.87 -1.04 16.39
CA SER A 652 -3.04 -0.66 17.19
C SER A 652 -2.88 -0.94 18.68
N LEU A 653 -1.88 -1.72 19.07
CA LEU A 653 -1.67 -2.01 20.48
C LEU A 653 -1.30 -0.72 21.24
N PRO A 654 -1.86 -0.48 22.43
CA PRO A 654 -1.60 0.73 23.19
C PRO A 654 -0.21 0.77 23.86
N VAL A 655 0.79 0.06 23.33
CA VAL A 655 2.15 -0.05 23.89
C VAL A 655 3.21 0.52 22.96
N SER A 656 4.40 0.80 23.51
CA SER A 656 5.51 1.33 22.73
C SER A 656 6.07 0.30 21.74
N ALA A 657 6.62 0.79 20.62
CA ALA A 657 7.34 -0.03 19.65
C ALA A 657 8.46 -0.87 20.32
N GLY A 658 9.18 -0.29 21.30
CA GLY A 658 10.25 -0.97 22.02
C GLY A 658 9.78 -2.21 22.79
N GLN A 659 8.61 -2.14 23.44
CA GLN A 659 8.03 -3.28 24.14
C GLN A 659 7.60 -4.41 23.18
N ILE A 660 6.98 -4.04 22.05
CA ILE A 660 6.60 -5.01 21.01
C ILE A 660 7.84 -5.70 20.44
N VAL A 661 8.86 -4.91 20.07
CA VAL A 661 10.11 -5.43 19.50
C VAL A 661 10.84 -6.32 20.50
N SER A 662 10.98 -5.91 21.76
CA SER A 662 11.63 -6.74 22.77
C SER A 662 10.88 -8.07 22.96
N SER A 663 9.55 -8.07 22.96
CA SER A 663 8.75 -9.30 23.03
C SER A 663 8.99 -10.22 21.83
N LEU A 664 8.95 -9.68 20.61
CA LEU A 664 9.21 -10.45 19.38
C LEU A 664 10.64 -11.02 19.36
N VAL A 665 11.63 -10.22 19.72
CA VAL A 665 13.04 -10.63 19.76
C VAL A 665 13.26 -11.70 20.82
N GLN A 666 12.70 -11.55 22.02
CA GLN A 666 12.82 -12.55 23.09
C GLN A 666 12.24 -13.91 22.70
N ILE A 667 11.16 -13.95 21.91
CA ILE A 667 10.63 -15.22 21.35
C ILE A 667 11.66 -15.82 20.41
N VAL A 668 12.08 -15.07 19.41
CA VAL A 668 12.94 -15.55 18.32
C VAL A 668 14.32 -15.98 18.82
N VAL A 669 14.90 -15.23 19.76
CA VAL A 669 16.22 -15.52 20.32
C VAL A 669 16.22 -16.82 21.13
N ASN A 670 15.13 -17.10 21.86
CA ASN A 670 15.03 -18.26 22.75
C ASN A 670 14.24 -19.43 22.17
N ILE A 671 13.71 -19.34 20.94
CA ILE A 671 12.76 -20.34 20.41
C ILE A 671 13.39 -21.74 20.33
N GLN A 672 14.58 -21.87 19.78
CA GLN A 672 15.27 -23.14 19.58
C GLN A 672 15.60 -23.87 20.89
N PRO A 673 16.23 -23.25 21.91
CA PRO A 673 16.47 -23.91 23.19
C PRO A 673 15.16 -24.24 23.91
N THR A 674 14.13 -23.39 23.82
CA THR A 674 12.83 -23.66 24.46
C THR A 674 12.10 -24.84 23.81
N LEU A 675 12.17 -24.97 22.48
CA LEU A 675 11.61 -26.11 21.74
C LEU A 675 12.33 -27.42 22.08
N ILE A 676 13.67 -27.43 22.12
CA ILE A 676 14.48 -28.62 22.45
C ILE A 676 14.26 -29.08 23.90
N GLN A 677 14.19 -28.15 24.86
CA GLN A 677 13.90 -28.48 26.25
C GLN A 677 12.50 -29.08 26.42
N SER A 678 11.52 -28.59 25.66
CA SER A 678 10.15 -29.10 25.72
C SER A 678 10.00 -30.53 25.18
N SER A 679 10.77 -30.91 24.14
CA SER A 679 10.75 -32.28 23.59
C SER A 679 11.39 -33.30 24.53
N ASN A 680 12.43 -32.91 25.29
CA ASN A 680 13.13 -33.80 26.20
C ASN A 680 12.33 -34.14 27.47
N ASN A 681 11.40 -33.27 27.88
CA ASN A 681 10.53 -33.51 29.04
C ASN A 681 9.38 -34.51 28.77
N LEU A 682 9.13 -34.90 27.51
CA LEU A 682 8.13 -35.90 27.13
C LEU A 682 8.66 -37.35 27.19
N HIS A 683 9.97 -37.54 27.37
CA HIS A 683 10.62 -38.86 27.46
C HIS A 683 11.35 -39.04 28.80
N VAL A 684 10.61 -39.11 29.91
CA VAL A 684 11.16 -39.62 31.18
C VAL A 684 10.27 -40.76 31.67
N ALA A 685 10.49 -41.95 31.12
CA ALA A 685 10.24 -43.22 31.81
C ALA A 685 11.60 -43.72 32.34
N PRO A 686 11.71 -44.19 33.59
CA PRO A 686 12.97 -44.68 34.11
C PRO A 686 13.27 -46.06 33.51
N SER A 687 14.54 -46.29 33.17
CA SER A 687 15.17 -47.53 32.72
C SER A 687 15.11 -47.86 31.22
N SER A 688 16.25 -47.66 30.54
CA SER A 688 16.96 -48.67 29.74
C SER A 688 18.17 -48.05 29.05
N MET A 689 19.36 -48.62 29.24
CA MET A 689 20.54 -48.34 28.41
C MET A 689 20.25 -48.74 26.96
N GLY A 690 20.50 -47.85 26.00
CA GLY A 690 20.50 -48.24 24.58
C GLY A 690 20.41 -47.10 23.58
N GLN A 691 21.54 -46.84 22.90
CA GLN A 691 21.70 -46.22 21.57
C GLN A 691 21.34 -44.73 21.43
N GLY A 692 22.38 -43.90 21.58
CA GLY A 692 22.34 -42.48 21.25
C GLY A 692 22.16 -42.24 19.74
N SER A 693 21.16 -41.43 19.42
CA SER A 693 21.04 -40.76 18.12
C SER A 693 22.17 -39.73 18.01
N ALA A 694 23.10 -39.98 17.09
CA ALA A 694 24.23 -39.10 16.82
C ALA A 694 23.76 -37.82 16.12
N ILE A 695 23.48 -36.77 16.91
CA ILE A 695 23.55 -35.39 16.44
C ILE A 695 25.04 -35.11 16.15
N PRO A 696 25.41 -34.47 15.02
CA PRO A 696 26.81 -34.12 14.77
C PRO A 696 27.31 -33.22 15.89
N THR A 697 28.26 -33.73 16.67
CA THR A 697 28.98 -32.99 17.71
C THR A 697 30.12 -32.19 17.10
N SER A 698 30.31 -30.94 17.56
CA SER A 698 31.47 -30.12 17.20
C SER A 698 32.79 -30.88 17.37
N PRO A 699 33.80 -30.65 16.50
CA PRO A 699 35.15 -31.14 16.71
C PRO A 699 35.84 -30.27 17.76
N SER A 700 35.44 -30.43 19.02
CA SER A 700 36.16 -29.92 20.20
C SER A 700 35.81 -30.80 21.39
N GLY A 701 36.14 -32.09 21.28
CA GLY A 701 36.23 -32.94 22.46
C GLY A 701 37.47 -32.55 23.25
N GLY A 702 37.28 -32.03 24.46
CA GLY A 702 38.42 -31.79 25.35
C GLY A 702 38.23 -30.84 26.53
N SER A 703 37.12 -30.89 27.27
CA SER A 703 37.11 -30.61 28.72
C SER A 703 35.75 -30.96 29.32
N THR A 704 35.76 -31.81 30.35
CA THR A 704 34.59 -32.26 31.12
C THR A 704 34.17 -31.28 32.23
N ASP A 705 34.72 -30.06 32.29
CA ASP A 705 34.52 -29.15 33.43
C ASP A 705 33.43 -28.08 33.23
N SER A 706 32.69 -28.08 32.11
CA SER A 706 31.63 -27.08 31.85
C SER A 706 30.25 -27.41 32.45
N LEU A 707 30.11 -28.49 33.23
CA LEU A 707 28.84 -28.88 33.85
C LEU A 707 28.43 -28.03 35.07
N ASN A 708 29.30 -27.14 35.59
CA ASN A 708 29.03 -26.39 36.83
C ASN A 708 28.85 -24.88 36.69
N ALA A 709 28.74 -24.31 35.48
CA ALA A 709 28.43 -22.89 35.29
C ALA A 709 26.91 -22.64 35.21
N GLY A 710 26.17 -23.05 36.24
CA GLY A 710 24.78 -22.64 36.43
C GLY A 710 24.71 -21.20 36.97
N ARG A 711 24.61 -20.20 36.09
CA ARG A 711 24.09 -18.86 36.44
C ARG A 711 23.17 -18.33 35.35
N SER A 712 21.95 -17.98 35.78
CA SER A 712 20.74 -17.50 35.09
C SER A 712 20.10 -18.41 34.02
N ASN A 713 19.32 -19.40 34.49
CA ASN A 713 18.18 -19.90 33.72
C ASN A 713 17.10 -18.81 33.68
N THR A 714 16.99 -18.06 32.60
CA THR A 714 15.73 -17.39 32.25
C THR A 714 14.95 -18.34 31.35
N SER A 715 14.32 -19.36 31.93
CA SER A 715 13.19 -20.00 31.27
C SER A 715 12.17 -18.90 30.99
N VAL A 716 11.82 -18.64 29.73
CA VAL A 716 10.75 -17.71 29.39
C VAL A 716 9.44 -18.31 29.92
N SER A 717 9.09 -17.96 31.15
CA SER A 717 7.85 -18.39 31.80
C SER A 717 6.67 -17.78 31.02
N GLY A 718 5.90 -18.62 30.33
CA GLY A 718 4.66 -18.21 29.68
C GLY A 718 4.56 -18.48 28.17
N ILE A 719 5.37 -19.36 27.59
CA ILE A 719 5.17 -19.88 26.22
C ILE A 719 4.74 -21.35 26.26
N ASN A 720 3.56 -21.69 25.72
CA ASN A 720 3.06 -23.08 25.65
C ASN A 720 3.72 -23.89 24.50
N THR A 721 5.03 -24.12 24.58
CA THR A 721 5.87 -24.75 23.53
C THR A 721 5.48 -26.13 22.99
N PRO A 722 4.99 -27.12 23.77
CA PRO A 722 4.67 -28.45 23.22
C PRO A 722 3.50 -28.46 22.22
N ASN A 723 2.63 -27.42 22.25
CA ASN A 723 1.54 -27.26 21.29
C ASN A 723 2.00 -26.68 19.94
N PHE A 724 3.15 -26.01 19.86
CA PHE A 724 3.61 -25.34 18.62
C PHE A 724 4.19 -26.34 17.61
N VAL A 725 5.00 -27.30 18.05
CA VAL A 725 5.62 -28.33 17.18
C VAL A 725 4.55 -29.28 16.63
N SER A 726 3.63 -29.72 17.50
CA SER A 726 2.53 -30.63 17.12
C SER A 726 1.53 -29.99 16.16
N ARG A 727 1.26 -28.67 16.28
CA ARG A 727 0.36 -27.93 15.37
C ARG A 727 0.99 -27.52 14.04
N SER A 728 2.31 -27.38 13.97
CA SER A 728 3.02 -26.89 12.78
C SER A 728 3.51 -27.98 11.83
N GLY A 729 3.79 -29.19 12.35
CA GLY A 729 4.30 -30.30 11.56
C GLY A 729 5.78 -30.16 11.12
N TYR A 730 6.50 -29.16 11.61
CA TYR A 730 7.92 -28.93 11.34
C TYR A 730 8.82 -29.48 12.47
N THR A 731 10.10 -29.74 12.15
CA THR A 731 11.09 -30.01 13.20
C THR A 731 11.40 -28.74 14.01
N CYS A 732 11.90 -28.88 15.24
CA CYS A 732 12.21 -27.72 16.09
C CYS A 732 13.18 -26.71 15.42
N GLN A 733 14.17 -27.20 14.67
CA GLN A 733 15.12 -26.36 13.94
C GLN A 733 14.47 -25.64 12.75
N GLN A 734 13.62 -26.34 11.99
CA GLN A 734 12.89 -25.75 10.86
C GLN A 734 11.88 -24.69 11.34
N LEU A 735 11.18 -24.95 12.44
CA LEU A 735 10.24 -24.00 13.00
C LEU A 735 10.96 -22.73 13.50
N SER A 736 12.13 -22.89 14.14
CA SER A 736 12.97 -21.77 14.58
C SER A 736 13.31 -20.83 13.42
N SER A 737 13.83 -21.36 12.30
CA SER A 737 14.20 -20.54 11.14
C SER A 737 13.00 -19.87 10.48
N LEU A 738 11.86 -20.58 10.38
CA LEU A 738 10.62 -20.02 9.85
C LEU A 738 10.06 -18.89 10.74
N MET A 739 10.14 -19.02 12.07
CA MET A 739 9.72 -17.96 12.99
C MET A 739 10.65 -16.75 12.93
N ILE A 740 11.96 -16.93 12.81
CA ILE A 740 12.92 -15.85 12.54
C ILE A 740 12.52 -15.12 11.25
N GLN A 741 12.25 -15.89 10.19
CA GLN A 741 11.88 -15.35 8.88
C GLN A 741 10.57 -14.55 8.94
N ALA A 742 9.54 -15.10 9.59
CA ALA A 742 8.26 -14.44 9.79
C ALA A 742 8.41 -13.14 10.61
N CYS A 743 9.23 -13.15 11.65
CA CYS A 743 9.48 -11.98 12.48
C CYS A 743 10.20 -10.88 11.69
N GLY A 744 11.26 -11.22 10.94
CA GLY A 744 11.97 -10.27 10.10
C GLY A 744 11.08 -9.67 9.00
N LEU A 745 10.23 -10.50 8.36
CA LEU A 745 9.24 -10.04 7.39
C LEU A 745 8.21 -9.09 8.02
N LEU A 746 7.66 -9.44 9.19
CA LEU A 746 6.69 -8.63 9.92
C LEU A 746 7.27 -7.27 10.31
N LEU A 747 8.47 -7.26 10.89
CA LEU A 747 9.17 -6.02 11.28
C LEU A 747 9.46 -5.14 10.05
N ALA A 748 9.77 -5.73 8.89
CA ALA A 748 9.97 -4.97 7.65
C ALA A 748 8.70 -4.29 7.13
N GLN A 749 7.50 -4.71 7.54
CA GLN A 749 6.24 -4.06 7.18
C GLN A 749 5.83 -2.91 8.12
N LEU A 750 6.55 -2.73 9.24
CA LEU A 750 6.28 -1.71 10.25
C LEU A 750 7.12 -0.43 10.02
N PRO A 751 6.67 0.73 10.56
CA PRO A 751 7.41 1.99 10.47
C PRO A 751 8.85 1.89 10.99
N GLN A 752 9.75 2.74 10.47
CA GLN A 752 11.18 2.76 10.81
C GLN A 752 11.47 2.88 12.32
N GLU A 753 10.54 3.41 13.12
CA GLU A 753 10.66 3.44 14.58
C GLU A 753 10.87 2.03 15.17
N PHE A 754 10.19 1.01 14.64
CA PHE A 754 10.38 -0.39 15.04
C PHE A 754 11.77 -0.91 14.65
N HIS A 755 12.32 -0.48 13.52
CA HIS A 755 13.66 -0.89 13.08
C HIS A 755 14.73 -0.30 13.99
N GLY A 756 14.58 0.96 14.39
CA GLY A 756 15.46 1.61 15.37
C GLY A 756 15.46 0.87 16.72
N GLN A 757 14.27 0.49 17.22
CA GLN A 757 14.14 -0.31 18.43
C GLN A 757 14.76 -1.70 18.30
N LEU A 758 14.64 -2.34 17.12
CA LEU A 758 15.28 -3.62 16.85
C LEU A 758 16.80 -3.49 16.86
N TYR A 759 17.37 -2.44 16.26
CA TYR A 759 18.82 -2.22 16.29
C TYR A 759 19.34 -1.99 17.71
N LEU A 760 18.58 -1.26 18.54
CA LEU A 760 18.91 -1.08 19.96
C LEU A 760 18.89 -2.42 20.71
N GLU A 761 17.81 -3.19 20.58
CA GLU A 761 17.64 -4.46 21.30
C GLU A 761 18.64 -5.54 20.83
N ALA A 762 18.88 -5.64 19.52
CA ALA A 762 19.90 -6.53 18.97
C ALA A 762 21.30 -6.17 19.49
N SER A 763 21.62 -4.88 19.57
CA SER A 763 22.91 -4.41 20.11
C SER A 763 23.04 -4.73 21.60
N ARG A 764 21.95 -4.60 22.36
CA ARG A 764 21.91 -4.96 23.78
C ARG A 764 22.23 -6.44 23.99
N ILE A 765 21.55 -7.33 23.25
CA ILE A 765 21.78 -8.79 23.32
C ILE A 765 23.23 -9.15 22.98
N ILE A 766 23.76 -8.56 21.90
CA ILE A 766 25.14 -8.80 21.48
C ILE A 766 26.12 -8.33 22.58
N LYS A 767 25.92 -7.15 23.17
CA LYS A 767 26.82 -6.57 24.19
C LYS A 767 26.74 -7.25 25.56
N GLU A 768 25.56 -7.71 25.97
CA GLU A 768 25.35 -8.39 27.25
C GLU A 768 25.85 -9.85 27.24
N THR A 769 26.29 -10.35 26.09
CA THR A 769 26.83 -11.69 25.94
C THR A 769 28.14 -11.85 26.74
N TRP A 770 28.15 -12.81 27.66
CA TRP A 770 29.27 -13.06 28.57
C TRP A 770 30.62 -13.31 27.87
N TRP A 771 30.61 -13.86 26.66
CA TRP A 771 31.80 -14.07 25.81
C TRP A 771 32.62 -12.80 25.55
N LEU A 772 31.96 -11.62 25.51
CA LEU A 772 32.63 -10.34 25.28
C LEU A 772 33.14 -9.69 26.57
N SER A 773 32.82 -10.27 27.74
CA SER A 773 33.13 -9.72 29.07
C SER A 773 34.05 -10.60 29.93
N ASP A 774 34.26 -11.87 29.54
CA ASP A 774 35.06 -12.82 30.31
C ASP A 774 36.55 -12.73 29.94
N ALA A 775 37.35 -12.14 30.84
CA ALA A 775 38.79 -11.97 30.68
C ALA A 775 39.61 -13.27 30.87
N THR A 776 38.96 -14.40 31.20
CA THR A 776 39.65 -15.65 31.58
C THR A 776 39.87 -16.63 30.43
N ARG A 777 39.23 -16.44 29.27
CA ARG A 777 39.38 -17.33 28.10
C ARG A 777 40.43 -16.84 27.11
N SER A 778 41.03 -17.79 26.39
CA SER A 778 42.01 -17.47 25.35
C SER A 778 41.33 -16.82 24.12
N LEU A 779 42.07 -15.93 23.44
CA LEU A 779 41.59 -15.26 22.22
C LEU A 779 41.18 -16.26 21.13
N GLY A 780 41.85 -17.43 21.06
CA GLY A 780 41.56 -18.50 20.10
C GLY A 780 40.22 -19.21 20.35
N GLU A 781 39.85 -19.46 21.60
CA GLU A 781 38.56 -20.08 21.96
C GLU A 781 37.38 -19.15 21.63
N LEU A 782 37.55 -17.85 21.89
CA LEU A 782 36.55 -16.84 21.56
C LEU A 782 36.34 -16.74 20.04
N ASN A 783 37.44 -16.76 19.27
CA ASN A 783 37.39 -16.73 17.80
C ASN A 783 36.69 -17.97 17.22
N SER A 784 36.94 -19.15 17.79
CA SER A 784 36.30 -20.41 17.39
C SER A 784 34.80 -20.40 17.67
N ALA A 785 34.39 -20.00 18.88
CA ALA A 785 32.98 -19.92 19.27
C ALA A 785 32.17 -18.94 18.40
N VAL A 786 32.76 -17.78 18.07
CA VAL A 786 32.18 -16.78 17.17
C VAL A 786 32.11 -17.30 15.72
N GLY A 787 33.15 -18.02 15.27
CA GLY A 787 33.18 -18.64 13.95
C GLY A 787 32.04 -19.63 13.73
N TYR A 788 31.76 -20.53 14.70
CA TYR A 788 30.70 -21.53 14.55
C TYR A 788 29.29 -20.96 14.73
N SER A 789 29.09 -20.09 15.73
CA SER A 789 27.78 -19.53 16.06
C SER A 789 27.21 -18.58 14.99
N LEU A 790 28.08 -17.91 14.23
CA LEU A 790 27.69 -16.98 13.16
C LEU A 790 27.55 -17.62 11.78
N MET A 791 27.97 -18.88 11.59
CA MET A 791 27.94 -19.56 10.30
C MET A 791 26.62 -20.27 10.02
N ASP A 792 26.02 -20.88 11.05
CA ASP A 792 24.71 -21.54 10.92
C ASP A 792 23.94 -21.52 12.27
N PRO A 793 22.82 -20.78 12.38
CA PRO A 793 22.02 -20.77 13.60
C PRO A 793 21.42 -22.16 13.94
N THR A 794 21.27 -23.06 12.95
CA THR A 794 20.81 -24.43 13.20
C THR A 794 21.86 -25.29 13.92
N TRP A 795 23.15 -24.92 13.83
CA TRP A 795 24.27 -25.60 14.49
C TRP A 795 24.57 -25.06 15.89
N ALA A 796 24.12 -23.84 16.21
CA ALA A 796 24.35 -23.19 17.49
C ALA A 796 23.66 -23.85 18.70
N ALA A 797 22.85 -24.91 18.47
CA ALA A 797 21.95 -25.55 19.43
C ALA A 797 22.56 -26.08 20.75
N GLN A 798 23.89 -26.01 20.94
CA GLN A 798 24.60 -26.56 22.11
C GLN A 798 24.92 -25.51 23.19
N ASP A 799 24.87 -24.20 22.88
CA ASP A 799 25.03 -23.11 23.86
C ASP A 799 23.91 -22.06 23.67
N ASN A 800 23.21 -21.70 24.74
CA ASN A 800 22.12 -20.73 24.71
C ASN A 800 22.60 -19.35 24.21
N THR A 801 23.85 -19.02 24.52
CA THR A 801 24.46 -17.73 24.20
C THR A 801 24.81 -17.63 22.72
N SER A 802 25.41 -18.70 22.17
CA SER A 802 25.74 -18.83 20.75
C SER A 802 24.49 -18.79 19.88
N THR A 803 23.45 -19.49 20.32
CA THR A 803 22.14 -19.53 19.67
C THR A 803 21.50 -18.14 19.68
N ALA A 804 21.59 -17.41 20.80
CA ALA A 804 21.00 -16.08 20.91
C ALA A 804 21.62 -15.07 19.93
N ILE A 805 22.96 -15.04 19.81
CA ILE A 805 23.65 -14.20 18.84
C ILE A 805 23.32 -14.64 17.41
N GLY A 806 23.41 -15.93 17.10
CA GLY A 806 23.12 -16.46 15.77
C GLY A 806 21.71 -16.12 15.30
N ASN A 807 20.71 -16.32 16.16
CA ASN A 807 19.30 -15.97 15.88
C ASN A 807 19.10 -14.46 15.73
N THR A 808 19.79 -13.64 16.52
CA THR A 808 19.73 -12.17 16.40
C THR A 808 20.29 -11.71 15.04
N VAL A 809 21.42 -12.26 14.62
CA VAL A 809 22.02 -11.95 13.30
C VAL A 809 21.10 -12.43 12.17
N ALA A 810 20.55 -13.65 12.28
CA ALA A 810 19.60 -14.17 11.31
C ALA A 810 18.31 -13.32 11.22
N LEU A 811 17.81 -12.80 12.34
CA LEU A 811 16.68 -11.88 12.37
C LEU A 811 17.00 -10.57 11.64
N LEU A 812 18.18 -9.99 11.89
CA LEU A 812 18.62 -8.79 11.16
C LEU A 812 18.74 -9.05 9.66
N HIS A 813 19.29 -10.20 9.26
CA HIS A 813 19.35 -10.58 7.84
C HIS A 813 17.97 -10.77 7.22
N SER A 814 17.04 -11.39 7.96
CA SER A 814 15.66 -11.55 7.53
C SER A 814 14.93 -10.21 7.42
N LEU A 815 15.20 -9.25 8.30
CA LEU A 815 14.68 -7.89 8.16
C LEU A 815 15.26 -7.25 6.88
N PHE A 816 16.58 -7.21 6.78
CA PHE A 816 17.31 -6.56 5.70
C PHE A 816 16.96 -7.08 4.31
N SER A 817 16.71 -8.38 4.16
CA SER A 817 16.30 -8.97 2.88
C SER A 817 14.95 -8.40 2.42
N ASN A 818 14.06 -8.07 3.35
CA ASN A 818 12.73 -7.54 3.10
C ASN A 818 12.62 -6.01 3.11
N LEU A 819 13.63 -5.29 3.60
CA LEU A 819 13.61 -3.81 3.58
C LEU A 819 13.75 -3.24 2.15
N PRO A 820 13.03 -2.15 1.85
CA PRO A 820 13.27 -1.35 0.65
C PRO A 820 14.65 -0.70 0.71
N GLN A 821 15.22 -0.38 -0.45
CA GLN A 821 16.59 0.14 -0.55
C GLN A 821 16.80 1.46 0.19
N GLU A 822 15.82 2.36 0.17
CA GLU A 822 15.87 3.61 0.95
C GLU A 822 16.05 3.36 2.46
N TRP A 823 15.36 2.36 3.02
CA TRP A 823 15.40 2.11 4.46
C TRP A 823 16.65 1.35 4.91
N LEU A 824 17.34 0.67 3.98
CA LEU A 824 18.64 0.06 4.25
C LEU A 824 19.71 1.08 4.63
N GLU A 825 19.52 2.37 4.30
CA GLU A 825 20.39 3.42 4.81
C GLU A 825 20.43 3.41 6.34
N GLY A 826 19.31 3.11 7.02
CA GLY A 826 19.25 3.05 8.48
C GLY A 826 20.09 1.93 9.11
N ALA A 827 20.55 0.93 8.35
CA ALA A 827 21.29 -0.21 8.89
C ALA A 827 22.59 0.20 9.61
N HIS A 828 23.22 1.33 9.25
CA HIS A 828 24.44 1.82 9.92
C HIS A 828 24.23 2.12 11.42
N VAL A 829 22.99 2.33 11.86
CA VAL A 829 22.66 2.59 13.27
C VAL A 829 23.06 1.41 14.18
N ILE A 830 23.00 0.16 13.68
CA ILE A 830 23.48 -1.01 14.45
C ILE A 830 24.98 -0.87 14.76
N ILE A 831 25.78 -0.43 13.80
CA ILE A 831 27.23 -0.24 13.98
C ILE A 831 27.48 0.82 15.06
N LYS A 832 26.73 1.93 15.01
CA LYS A 832 26.81 3.00 16.01
C LYS A 832 26.50 2.49 17.41
N HIS A 833 25.45 1.66 17.56
CA HIS A 833 25.09 1.09 18.85
C HIS A 833 26.05 0.02 19.34
N LEU A 834 26.72 -0.70 18.45
CA LEU A 834 27.72 -1.71 18.79
C LEU A 834 29.07 -1.10 19.24
N ARG A 835 29.37 0.17 18.88
CA ARG A 835 30.59 0.86 19.31
C ARG A 835 30.65 1.10 20.83
N PRO A 836 31.88 1.22 21.40
CA PRO A 836 33.18 0.99 20.75
C PRO A 836 33.41 -0.50 20.43
N VAL A 837 34.05 -0.78 19.29
CA VAL A 837 34.41 -2.14 18.87
C VAL A 837 35.89 -2.35 19.12
N THR A 838 36.23 -3.23 20.06
CA THR A 838 37.61 -3.36 20.58
C THR A 838 38.24 -4.74 20.34
N SER A 839 37.49 -5.72 19.83
CA SER A 839 37.95 -7.10 19.63
C SER A 839 37.66 -7.61 18.22
N VAL A 840 38.49 -8.57 17.77
CA VAL A 840 38.30 -9.25 16.46
C VAL A 840 36.98 -10.03 16.42
N ALA A 841 36.57 -10.62 17.54
CA ALA A 841 35.26 -11.26 17.69
C ALA A 841 34.09 -10.31 17.37
N MET A 842 34.09 -9.13 17.98
CA MET A 842 33.06 -8.10 17.74
C MET A 842 33.14 -7.54 16.32
N LEU A 843 34.35 -7.40 15.77
CA LEU A 843 34.56 -7.03 14.37
C LEU A 843 33.91 -8.04 13.41
N ARG A 844 34.10 -9.36 13.65
CA ARG A 844 33.46 -10.41 12.84
C ARG A 844 31.94 -10.37 12.93
N ILE A 845 31.36 -10.13 14.12
CA ILE A 845 29.90 -9.97 14.27
C ILE A 845 29.40 -8.80 13.40
N VAL A 846 30.05 -7.64 13.46
CA VAL A 846 29.68 -6.46 12.66
C VAL A 846 29.76 -6.76 11.16
N PHE A 847 30.86 -7.39 10.71
CA PHE A 847 31.04 -7.79 9.32
C PHE A 847 30.01 -8.84 8.88
N ARG A 848 29.59 -9.74 9.77
CA ARG A 848 28.55 -10.73 9.47
C ARG A 848 27.16 -10.12 9.40
N ILE A 849 26.85 -9.11 10.22
CA ILE A 849 25.57 -8.39 10.14
C ILE A 849 25.47 -7.61 8.82
N ILE A 850 26.51 -6.84 8.48
CA ILE A 850 26.44 -5.85 7.40
C ILE A 850 27.00 -6.37 6.06
N GLY A 851 28.00 -7.25 6.07
CA GLY A 851 28.62 -7.77 4.86
C GLY A 851 27.62 -8.33 3.83
N PRO A 852 26.64 -9.15 4.23
CA PRO A 852 25.60 -9.67 3.33
C PRO A 852 24.68 -8.59 2.70
N LEU A 853 24.68 -7.35 3.21
CA LEU A 853 23.93 -6.25 2.62
C LEU A 853 24.61 -5.70 1.36
N LEU A 854 25.94 -5.73 1.29
CA LEU A 854 26.70 -5.06 0.24
C LEU A 854 26.33 -5.52 -1.18
N PRO A 855 26.10 -6.82 -1.45
CA PRO A 855 25.61 -7.26 -2.75
C PRO A 855 24.24 -6.65 -3.12
N LYS A 856 23.32 -6.51 -2.16
CA LYS A 856 22.00 -5.87 -2.36
C LYS A 856 22.14 -4.37 -2.63
N LEU A 857 23.21 -3.74 -2.16
CA LEU A 857 23.49 -2.32 -2.34
C LEU A 857 24.30 -1.99 -3.60
N ALA A 858 24.78 -2.99 -4.35
CA ALA A 858 25.66 -2.77 -5.51
C ALA A 858 25.08 -1.80 -6.55
N ASN A 859 23.74 -1.76 -6.69
CA ASN A 859 23.05 -0.84 -7.60
C ASN A 859 22.78 0.56 -7.01
N ALA A 860 22.98 0.77 -5.69
CA ALA A 860 23.04 2.10 -5.06
C ALA A 860 24.47 2.43 -4.64
N HIS A 861 25.28 2.85 -5.61
CA HIS A 861 26.70 3.16 -5.43
C HIS A 861 27.02 3.98 -4.18
N SER A 862 26.31 5.10 -3.99
CA SER A 862 26.52 5.98 -2.84
C SER A 862 26.31 5.25 -1.51
N LEU A 863 25.24 4.46 -1.41
CA LEU A 863 24.91 3.73 -0.18
C LEU A 863 25.86 2.53 0.04
N PHE A 864 26.26 1.84 -1.03
CA PHE A 864 27.30 0.81 -0.98
C PHE A 864 28.60 1.37 -0.40
N CYS A 865 29.10 2.48 -0.97
CA CYS A 865 30.33 3.13 -0.54
C CYS A 865 30.26 3.62 0.91
N LYS A 866 29.13 4.20 1.33
CA LYS A 866 28.89 4.64 2.71
C LYS A 866 28.89 3.46 3.69
N THR A 867 28.27 2.35 3.30
CA THR A 867 28.22 1.12 4.11
C THR A 867 29.58 0.46 4.23
N LEU A 868 30.34 0.34 3.13
CA LEU A 868 31.70 -0.17 3.13
C LEU A 868 32.64 0.70 3.97
N SER A 869 32.53 2.02 3.84
CA SER A 869 33.31 2.97 4.66
C SER A 869 33.02 2.80 6.15
N SER A 870 31.76 2.52 6.51
CA SER A 870 31.39 2.26 7.90
C SER A 870 32.02 0.98 8.45
N LEU A 871 32.04 -0.10 7.66
CA LEU A 871 32.74 -1.35 8.01
C LEU A 871 34.24 -1.14 8.19
N LEU A 872 34.88 -0.45 7.24
CA LEU A 872 36.30 -0.15 7.30
C LEU A 872 36.66 0.72 8.50
N SER A 873 35.81 1.69 8.86
CA SER A 873 36.02 2.49 10.06
C SER A 873 36.01 1.64 11.34
N VAL A 874 35.16 0.61 11.43
CA VAL A 874 35.17 -0.32 12.57
C VAL A 874 36.44 -1.18 12.58
N MET A 875 36.94 -1.56 11.41
CA MET A 875 38.24 -2.25 11.31
C MET A 875 39.39 -1.36 11.80
N VAL A 876 39.34 -0.05 11.53
CA VAL A 876 40.27 0.94 12.09
C VAL A 876 40.10 1.10 13.60
N ASP A 877 38.90 0.98 14.16
CA ASP A 877 38.69 1.02 15.62
C ASP A 877 39.50 -0.10 16.33
N VAL A 878 39.64 -1.27 15.70
CA VAL A 878 40.36 -2.44 16.25
C VAL A 878 41.86 -2.44 15.89
N PHE A 879 42.19 -2.18 14.63
CA PHE A 879 43.55 -2.31 14.08
C PHE A 879 44.21 -0.97 13.71
N GLY A 880 43.67 0.15 14.20
CA GLY A 880 44.19 1.48 13.93
C GLY A 880 45.54 1.74 14.60
N LYS A 881 46.29 2.73 14.10
CA LYS A 881 47.59 3.15 14.66
C LYS A 881 47.54 3.53 16.15
N ASN A 882 46.36 3.90 16.65
CA ASN A 882 46.11 4.31 18.03
C ASN A 882 45.55 3.16 18.92
N SER A 883 45.49 1.91 18.43
CA SER A 883 44.96 0.78 19.22
C SER A 883 45.95 0.34 20.30
N GLN A 884 45.43 -0.10 21.46
CA GLN A 884 46.23 -0.37 22.67
C GLN A 884 47.01 -1.71 22.63
N THR A 885 46.75 -2.59 21.67
CA THR A 885 47.39 -3.92 21.56
C THR A 885 48.73 -3.82 20.85
N SER A 886 49.82 -4.27 21.50
CA SER A 886 51.18 -4.29 20.92
C SER A 886 51.54 -5.57 20.15
N ILE A 887 50.62 -6.55 20.10
CA ILE A 887 50.85 -7.85 19.49
C ILE A 887 50.59 -7.75 17.97
N PRO A 888 51.54 -8.19 17.12
CA PRO A 888 51.33 -8.28 15.68
C PRO A 888 50.20 -9.27 15.35
N VAL A 889 49.30 -8.89 14.46
CA VAL A 889 48.20 -9.79 14.03
C VAL A 889 48.70 -10.71 12.94
N GLU A 890 48.57 -12.03 13.15
CA GLU A 890 48.91 -13.01 12.12
C GLU A 890 47.80 -13.07 11.05
N ALA A 891 48.19 -13.26 9.77
CA ALA A 891 47.22 -13.34 8.67
C ALA A 891 46.18 -14.45 8.85
N ALA A 892 46.59 -15.58 9.46
CA ALA A 892 45.70 -16.71 9.74
C ALA A 892 44.57 -16.35 10.72
N GLU A 893 44.78 -15.39 11.62
CA GLU A 893 43.78 -14.97 12.59
C GLU A 893 42.65 -14.14 11.97
N ILE A 894 42.90 -13.48 10.83
CA ILE A 894 41.93 -12.59 10.16
C ILE A 894 41.74 -12.92 8.67
N ALA A 895 42.08 -14.15 8.26
CA ALA A 895 42.00 -14.59 6.87
C ALA A 895 40.60 -14.39 6.28
N ASP A 896 39.55 -14.66 7.06
CA ASP A 896 38.16 -14.47 6.66
C ASP A 896 37.81 -12.99 6.36
N LEU A 897 38.38 -12.05 7.12
CA LEU A 897 38.20 -10.61 6.89
C LEU A 897 39.00 -10.13 5.68
N ILE A 898 40.21 -10.67 5.47
CA ILE A 898 41.03 -10.39 4.28
C ILE A 898 40.28 -10.87 3.03
N ASP A 899 39.84 -12.13 3.02
CA ASP A 899 39.08 -12.74 1.92
C ASP A 899 37.79 -11.97 1.63
N PHE A 900 37.09 -11.52 2.67
CA PHE A 900 35.92 -10.66 2.51
C PHE A 900 36.26 -9.37 1.75
N LEU A 901 37.33 -8.66 2.11
CA LEU A 901 37.72 -7.41 1.45
C LEU A 901 38.13 -7.65 -0.01
N HIS A 902 38.83 -8.76 -0.30
CA HIS A 902 39.11 -9.20 -1.65
C HIS A 902 37.84 -9.46 -2.46
N HIS A 903 36.84 -10.07 -1.85
CA HIS A 903 35.59 -10.35 -2.52
C HIS A 903 34.76 -9.07 -2.76
N VAL A 904 34.73 -8.17 -1.79
CA VAL A 904 33.90 -6.95 -1.81
C VAL A 904 34.29 -5.98 -2.91
N VAL A 905 35.58 -5.89 -3.23
CA VAL A 905 36.06 -4.97 -4.28
C VAL A 905 35.52 -5.30 -5.67
N HIS A 906 35.16 -6.56 -5.92
CA HIS A 906 34.67 -7.01 -7.22
C HIS A 906 33.15 -6.85 -7.42
N TYR A 907 32.37 -6.68 -6.35
CA TYR A 907 30.90 -6.66 -6.44
C TYR A 907 30.33 -5.45 -7.19
N GLU A 908 30.88 -4.26 -6.96
CA GLU A 908 30.34 -3.01 -7.51
C GLU A 908 30.76 -2.79 -8.99
N GLY A 909 31.75 -3.56 -9.47
CA GLY A 909 32.28 -3.45 -10.82
C GLY A 909 31.31 -3.84 -11.95
N GLN A 910 30.28 -4.65 -11.67
CA GLN A 910 29.39 -5.21 -12.72
C GLN A 910 27.90 -5.29 -12.36
N GLY A 911 27.46 -4.85 -11.17
CA GLY A 911 26.04 -4.86 -10.79
C GLY A 911 25.41 -6.25 -10.66
N GLY A 912 26.22 -7.28 -10.37
CA GLY A 912 25.82 -8.69 -10.33
C GLY A 912 26.82 -9.58 -9.58
N PRO A 913 26.62 -10.91 -9.55
CA PRO A 913 27.53 -11.84 -8.88
C PRO A 913 28.94 -11.77 -9.48
N VAL A 914 29.96 -11.81 -8.62
CA VAL A 914 31.36 -11.74 -9.01
C VAL A 914 31.68 -12.92 -9.95
N VAL A 915 32.15 -12.60 -11.15
CA VAL A 915 32.66 -13.57 -12.14
C VAL A 915 34.16 -13.37 -12.32
N ALA A 916 34.85 -14.35 -12.88
CA ALA A 916 36.30 -14.31 -13.04
C ALA A 916 36.85 -13.10 -13.83
N SER A 917 35.99 -12.42 -14.62
CA SER A 917 36.31 -11.22 -15.38
C SER A 917 35.95 -9.89 -14.68
N SER A 918 35.40 -9.93 -13.46
CA SER A 918 34.94 -8.73 -12.75
C SER A 918 36.11 -7.84 -12.34
N LYS A 919 36.09 -6.58 -12.77
CA LYS A 919 37.10 -5.59 -12.41
C LYS A 919 36.60 -4.69 -11.28
N PRO A 920 37.42 -4.40 -10.26
CA PRO A 920 37.02 -3.52 -9.16
C PRO A 920 36.94 -2.06 -9.61
N ARG A 921 35.99 -1.27 -9.10
CA ARG A 921 35.94 0.17 -9.41
C ARG A 921 37.04 0.93 -8.69
N GLN A 922 37.57 1.96 -9.36
CA GLN A 922 38.65 2.78 -8.81
C GLN A 922 38.26 3.48 -7.50
N GLU A 923 37.01 3.93 -7.38
CA GLU A 923 36.50 4.61 -6.18
C GLU A 923 36.45 3.67 -4.96
N VAL A 924 36.07 2.40 -5.15
CA VAL A 924 36.07 1.39 -4.08
C VAL A 924 37.50 1.09 -3.61
N LEU A 925 38.45 0.94 -4.55
CA LEU A 925 39.87 0.81 -4.22
C LEU A 925 40.41 2.03 -3.48
N ALA A 926 39.95 3.25 -3.82
CA ALA A 926 40.35 4.47 -3.13
C ALA A 926 39.77 4.56 -1.71
N ILE A 927 38.56 4.08 -1.46
CA ILE A 927 37.96 3.98 -0.11
C ILE A 927 38.79 3.04 0.77
N ILE A 928 39.12 1.84 0.26
CA ILE A 928 39.96 0.89 0.99
C ILE A 928 41.35 1.49 1.22
N GLY A 929 41.98 2.06 0.18
CA GLY A 929 43.28 2.71 0.29
C GLY A 929 43.36 3.75 1.41
N ARG A 930 42.34 4.63 1.53
CA ARG A 930 42.24 5.61 2.63
C ARG A 930 42.10 4.96 4.01
N ALA A 931 41.34 3.86 4.12
CA ALA A 931 41.24 3.14 5.38
C ALA A 931 42.58 2.51 5.79
N LEU A 932 43.31 1.92 4.82
CA LEU A 932 44.61 1.28 5.05
C LEU A 932 45.68 2.23 5.61
N GLU A 933 45.63 3.52 5.24
CA GLU A 933 46.56 4.53 5.77
C GLU A 933 46.41 4.76 7.28
N ASN A 934 45.27 4.39 7.86
CA ASN A 934 44.97 4.55 9.28
C ASN A 934 45.21 3.27 10.10
N LEU A 935 45.52 2.15 9.44
CA LEU A 935 45.82 0.87 10.09
C LEU A 935 47.29 0.81 10.55
N ARG A 936 47.57 -0.10 11.47
CA ARG A 936 48.93 -0.46 11.86
C ARG A 936 49.69 -1.13 10.70
N PRO A 937 51.04 -1.05 10.67
CA PRO A 937 51.85 -1.56 9.56
C PRO A 937 51.69 -3.07 9.29
N ASP A 938 51.51 -3.88 10.33
CA ASP A 938 51.32 -5.34 10.25
C ASP A 938 50.07 -5.70 9.44
N VAL A 939 48.93 -5.05 9.72
CA VAL A 939 47.68 -5.26 8.99
C VAL A 939 47.68 -4.56 7.63
N GLN A 940 48.30 -3.37 7.54
CA GLN A 940 48.43 -2.64 6.28
C GLN A 940 49.18 -3.46 5.21
N HIS A 941 50.22 -4.20 5.60
CA HIS A 941 50.97 -5.08 4.71
C HIS A 941 50.09 -6.18 4.10
N LEU A 942 49.16 -6.74 4.88
CA LEU A 942 48.27 -7.82 4.42
C LEU A 942 47.24 -7.37 3.38
N LEU A 943 47.01 -6.07 3.24
CA LEU A 943 46.00 -5.49 2.36
C LEU A 943 46.59 -4.52 1.33
N SER A 944 47.92 -4.45 1.19
CA SER A 944 48.60 -3.44 0.38
C SER A 944 48.24 -3.51 -1.11
N HIS A 945 47.83 -4.68 -1.59
CA HIS A 945 47.36 -4.91 -2.96
C HIS A 945 45.92 -4.43 -3.22
N LEU A 946 45.18 -3.95 -2.21
CA LEU A 946 43.83 -3.37 -2.36
C LEU A 946 43.87 -1.83 -2.39
N LYS A 947 44.76 -1.27 -3.23
CA LYS A 947 44.97 0.18 -3.37
C LYS A 947 44.80 0.63 -4.84
N PRO A 948 44.59 1.93 -5.10
CA PRO A 948 44.50 2.45 -6.47
C PRO A 948 45.86 2.54 -7.19
N ASP A 949 46.97 2.27 -6.51
CA ASP A 949 48.32 2.34 -7.06
C ASP A 949 48.64 1.14 -7.95
N THR A 950 48.81 1.39 -9.25
CA THR A 950 49.11 0.37 -10.27
C THR A 950 50.44 -0.36 -10.07
N THR A 951 51.35 0.18 -9.26
CA THR A 951 52.67 -0.46 -9.00
C THR A 951 52.62 -1.49 -7.87
N THR A 952 51.67 -1.34 -6.94
CA THR A 952 51.53 -2.18 -5.74
C THR A 952 50.24 -2.99 -5.70
N SER A 953 49.27 -2.68 -6.57
CA SER A 953 47.96 -3.32 -6.65
C SER A 953 47.74 -4.02 -7.99
N ILE A 954 47.62 -5.35 -7.93
CA ILE A 954 47.25 -6.21 -9.07
C ILE A 954 45.88 -5.80 -9.63
N TYR A 955 44.98 -5.34 -8.76
CA TYR A 955 43.64 -4.91 -9.12
C TYR A 955 43.60 -3.58 -9.86
N ALA A 956 44.44 -2.61 -9.47
CA ALA A 956 44.56 -1.33 -10.16
C ALA A 956 45.22 -1.47 -11.54
N ALA A 957 46.15 -2.42 -11.71
CA ALA A 957 46.83 -2.69 -12.98
C ALA A 957 45.89 -3.19 -14.11
N THR A 958 44.66 -3.61 -13.80
CA THR A 958 43.67 -4.09 -14.78
C THR A 958 42.89 -2.98 -15.50
N HIS A 959 43.09 -1.71 -15.13
CA HIS A 959 42.51 -0.52 -15.76
C HIS A 959 43.60 0.26 -16.54
N PRO A 960 43.92 -0.11 -17.80
CA PRO A 960 44.90 0.66 -18.55
C PRO A 960 44.39 2.09 -18.77
N LYS A 961 45.23 3.08 -18.47
CA LYS A 961 44.96 4.48 -18.86
C LYS A 961 44.82 4.52 -20.37
N LEU A 962 43.63 4.87 -20.89
CA LEU A 962 43.50 5.38 -22.25
C LEU A 962 44.27 6.70 -22.28
N VAL A 963 45.49 6.66 -22.80
CA VAL A 963 46.22 7.86 -23.20
C VAL A 963 45.34 8.58 -24.21
N GLN A 964 44.81 9.75 -23.85
CA GLN A 964 44.28 10.68 -24.85
C GLN A 964 45.44 10.98 -25.79
N ASN A 965 45.39 10.47 -27.01
CA ASN A 965 46.28 10.91 -28.07
C ASN A 965 46.06 12.42 -28.26
N PRO A 966 47.10 13.27 -28.14
CA PRO A 966 47.04 14.60 -28.70
C PRO A 966 47.32 14.47 -30.20
N ALA A 967 46.26 14.37 -31.00
CA ALA A 967 46.27 14.61 -32.45
C ALA A 967 44.90 15.07 -32.91
#